data_AF-A0A972DK56-F1
#
_entry.id   AF-A0A972DK56-F1
#
_cell.length_a   1.000
_cell.length_b   1.000
_cell.length_c   1.000
_cell.angle_alpha   90.00
_cell.angle_beta   90.00
_cell.angle_gamma   90.00
#
_symmetry.space_group_name_H-M   'P 1'
#
loop_
_entity.id
_entity.type
_entity.pdbx_description
1 polymer ?
#
loop_
_entity_poly.entity_id
_entity_poly.type
_entity_poly.pdbx_seq_one_letter_code
_entity_poly.pdbx_strand_id
1 'polypeptide(L)'
;MHVLFANTGVQLICVPLRGGSRYQAAQIGYGWQHSRCAAETAGQRGEDRPAKEHPYIQWQIIQGAVSKLVLAVDTTCGDPDVGYFCDPGALAKDFELRIENILDLQGNPLRGTPPVDVCIRSAAATAGDAKHVHMVIDFGNSRSGALLLELTGEITQTPQMTPFELLNRYHLDAWDEEGRFQSTPSARWFSSKTIWANTPYLPPIPQKKTEYHTVDASDRGGWFSGGTRRLKQNKVEVAITPKLFDDLSMVRMGREGDEIAHVIRADGDIRIGLSSPKRYLWADDASWLEGANWHMADPADRCRTGAYAAPLRGPYLRFVHEDDRDFLLEDRPLRDADFASEAPHKPRHAPRAMMTAALYEMLCQAYAYVNSLGYRSASGDSGRAREIRTMTMTFPSGMIEEEQRRLQAQAQKAINIFARTLGKHQRVEPELNLSIDEASAVHLTYIWSELRLLGQDPRLWFATMRQDRGEQPAEEEPPSREPAAAPAARRRARPVLRRPGGPTPPPRRRSGDDEQAFGEPASEVRIACIDVGGGTTDLMIARYNFESRIDDAIRGAVLHQDGIALGGDQLVKRLLETIIVPLFAEVLGLEEEDVQLLFGPEVPKNREFRAQRVGWINRLFVPLAQAYLNNAVDDVTDEPISHTDPEVVDPAVLDSLQQVFDTLRGPGYYTVQQELDLCVDREQFEGVVHDVFDELLFDYCQRIVDHNADVVLLAGLPSKLDYIQNLVRMYVPLSPSRIVPMHQHYAGNWYPYQDEKGRNPGVIVDPKSPVVVGAAIEFMARHGMLPQ
;
A
#
# COMPACT_ATOMS: atom_id res chain seq x y z
N MET A 1 -22.49 -19.75 -13.35
CA MET A 1 -21.40 -19.40 -14.28
C MET A 1 -20.64 -18.21 -13.72
N HIS A 2 -19.32 -18.32 -13.56
CA HIS A 2 -18.43 -17.25 -13.13
C HIS A 2 -17.83 -16.56 -14.35
N VAL A 3 -18.03 -15.25 -14.49
CA VAL A 3 -17.50 -14.47 -15.63
C VAL A 3 -16.22 -13.75 -15.21
N LEU A 4 -15.12 -14.08 -15.88
CA LEU A 4 -13.80 -13.49 -15.71
C LEU A 4 -13.41 -12.75 -16.99
N PHE A 5 -12.56 -11.73 -16.87
CA PHE A 5 -12.06 -10.98 -18.03
C PHE A 5 -10.65 -11.43 -18.38
N ALA A 6 -10.41 -11.62 -19.67
CA ALA A 6 -9.09 -11.92 -20.20
C ALA A 6 -8.09 -10.84 -19.80
N ASN A 7 -6.85 -11.24 -19.57
CA ASN A 7 -5.70 -10.38 -19.27
C ASN A 7 -5.84 -9.55 -17.99
N THR A 8 -6.63 -10.02 -17.02
CA THR A 8 -6.78 -9.38 -15.70
C THR A 8 -5.94 -10.08 -14.61
N GLY A 9 -4.91 -10.82 -15.03
CA GLY A 9 -4.04 -11.61 -14.15
C GLY A 9 -4.72 -12.87 -13.61
N VAL A 10 -4.30 -13.31 -12.43
CA VAL A 10 -4.93 -14.45 -11.75
C VAL A 10 -6.16 -13.97 -11.00
N GLN A 11 -7.32 -14.55 -11.35
CA GLN A 11 -8.61 -14.26 -10.73
C GLN A 11 -9.07 -15.46 -9.92
N LEU A 12 -9.74 -15.19 -8.81
CA LEU A 12 -10.12 -16.23 -7.86
C LEU A 12 -11.61 -16.50 -7.87
N ILE A 13 -11.95 -17.78 -7.81
CA ILE A 13 -13.31 -18.27 -7.69
C ILE A 13 -13.38 -19.11 -6.41
N CYS A 14 -14.23 -18.70 -5.47
CA CYS A 14 -14.50 -19.46 -4.26
C CYS A 14 -15.84 -20.19 -4.39
N VAL A 15 -15.83 -21.50 -4.12
CA VAL A 15 -17.03 -22.35 -4.19
C VAL A 15 -17.17 -23.13 -2.89
N PRO A 16 -18.27 -22.96 -2.15
CA PRO A 16 -18.50 -23.71 -0.92
C PRO A 16 -18.76 -25.19 -1.23
N LEU A 17 -18.17 -26.08 -0.44
CA LEU A 17 -18.29 -27.53 -0.60
C LEU A 17 -19.46 -28.06 0.21
N ARG A 18 -20.28 -28.90 -0.43
CA ARG A 18 -21.49 -29.45 0.19
C ARG A 18 -21.13 -30.58 1.18
N GLY A 19 -21.88 -30.65 2.28
CA GLY A 19 -21.96 -31.84 3.13
C GLY A 19 -20.87 -32.02 4.18
N GLY A 20 -20.21 -30.96 4.66
CA GLY A 20 -19.25 -31.05 5.77
C GLY A 20 -17.99 -31.87 5.46
N SER A 21 -17.64 -32.01 4.18
CA SER A 21 -16.49 -32.78 3.72
C SER A 21 -15.21 -32.21 4.34
N ARG A 22 -14.57 -32.98 5.23
CA ARG A 22 -13.20 -32.74 5.71
C ARG A 22 -12.23 -33.57 4.88
N TYR A 23 -11.14 -32.97 4.45
CA TYR A 23 -10.12 -33.61 3.63
C TYR A 23 -8.86 -33.84 4.45
N GLN A 24 -8.14 -34.92 4.16
CA GLN A 24 -6.83 -35.15 4.76
C GLN A 24 -5.76 -34.35 4.03
N ALA A 25 -4.69 -33.95 4.73
CA ALA A 25 -3.55 -33.27 4.11
C ALA A 25 -2.93 -34.09 2.97
N ALA A 26 -2.99 -35.43 3.05
CA ALA A 26 -2.58 -36.29 1.93
C ALA A 26 -3.40 -35.99 0.66
N GLN A 27 -4.71 -35.76 0.78
CA GLN A 27 -5.60 -35.54 -0.37
C GLN A 27 -5.41 -34.17 -1.03
N ILE A 28 -5.27 -33.12 -0.21
CA ILE A 28 -5.32 -31.73 -0.70
C ILE A 28 -3.96 -31.02 -0.67
N GLY A 29 -2.96 -31.61 -0.02
CA GLY A 29 -1.65 -31.01 0.17
C GLY A 29 -1.70 -29.76 1.05
N TYR A 30 -0.63 -28.96 0.95
CA TYR A 30 -0.52 -27.64 1.56
C TYR A 30 -0.42 -26.60 0.44
N GLY A 31 -1.29 -25.58 0.46
CA GLY A 31 -1.34 -24.53 -0.55
C GLY A 31 -1.93 -24.96 -1.90
N TRP A 32 -1.56 -24.23 -2.95
CA TRP A 32 -2.02 -24.45 -4.32
C TRP A 32 -1.57 -25.79 -4.92
N GLN A 33 -2.49 -26.43 -5.64
CA GLN A 33 -2.32 -27.70 -6.38
C GLN A 33 -2.64 -27.52 -7.87
N HIS A 34 -1.97 -28.27 -8.75
CA HIS A 34 -2.29 -28.28 -10.18
C HIS A 34 -3.66 -28.91 -10.43
N SER A 35 -4.42 -28.34 -11.36
CA SER A 35 -5.76 -28.84 -11.70
C SER A 35 -5.73 -30.01 -12.70
N ARG A 36 -6.24 -31.16 -12.24
CA ARG A 36 -6.46 -32.38 -13.03
C ARG A 36 -7.89 -32.86 -12.79
N CYS A 37 -8.62 -33.17 -13.85
CA CYS A 37 -10.00 -33.62 -13.79
C CYS A 37 -10.13 -35.03 -14.40
N ALA A 38 -10.91 -35.90 -13.78
CA ALA A 38 -11.26 -37.19 -14.38
C ALA A 38 -12.06 -36.96 -15.68
N ALA A 39 -11.85 -37.79 -16.69
CA ALA A 39 -12.68 -37.76 -17.89
C ALA A 39 -14.10 -38.23 -17.56
N GLU A 40 -15.12 -37.61 -18.17
CA GLU A 40 -16.49 -38.13 -18.12
C GLU A 40 -16.50 -39.58 -18.61
N THR A 41 -17.07 -40.49 -17.81
CA THR A 41 -17.28 -41.89 -18.21
C THR A 41 -18.26 -41.94 -19.38
N ALA A 42 -17.74 -41.95 -20.61
CA ALA A 42 -18.53 -42.29 -21.78
C ALA A 42 -18.88 -43.79 -21.72
N GLY A 43 -20.16 -44.11 -21.91
CA GLY A 43 -20.70 -45.46 -21.74
C GLY A 43 -19.97 -46.58 -22.50
N GLN A 44 -19.97 -47.75 -21.88
CA GLN A 44 -19.80 -49.10 -22.45
C GLN A 44 -18.56 -49.49 -23.28
N ARG A 45 -17.51 -48.67 -23.38
CA ARG A 45 -16.19 -49.19 -23.79
C ARG A 45 -15.10 -48.65 -22.87
N GLY A 46 -14.62 -49.52 -21.96
CA GLY A 46 -13.57 -49.23 -20.98
C GLY A 46 -12.20 -49.03 -21.62
N GLU A 47 -12.01 -47.89 -22.27
CA GLU A 47 -10.69 -47.30 -22.45
C GLU A 47 -10.52 -46.20 -21.39
N ASP A 48 -9.55 -46.36 -20.48
CA ASP A 48 -9.16 -45.33 -19.52
C ASP A 48 -8.73 -44.07 -20.27
N ARG A 49 -9.61 -43.08 -20.36
CA ARG A 49 -9.26 -41.77 -20.91
C ARG A 49 -8.32 -41.07 -19.92
N PRO A 50 -7.20 -40.50 -20.38
CA PRO A 50 -6.30 -39.77 -19.50
C PRO A 50 -7.02 -38.57 -18.86
N ALA A 51 -6.67 -38.26 -17.62
CA ALA A 51 -7.19 -37.09 -16.92
C ALA A 51 -6.94 -35.82 -17.73
N LYS A 52 -7.91 -34.90 -17.73
CA LYS A 52 -7.80 -33.61 -18.39
C LYS A 52 -7.04 -32.64 -17.48
N GLU A 53 -5.95 -32.08 -17.98
CA GLU A 53 -5.17 -31.07 -17.25
C GLU A 53 -5.58 -29.66 -17.65
N HIS A 54 -5.70 -28.78 -16.67
CA HIS A 54 -6.00 -27.37 -16.86
C HIS A 54 -4.80 -26.53 -16.42
N PRO A 55 -3.81 -26.27 -17.29
CA PRO A 55 -2.54 -25.66 -16.88
C PRO A 55 -2.69 -24.24 -16.32
N TYR A 56 -3.76 -23.53 -16.69
CA TYR A 56 -4.13 -22.18 -16.22
C TYR A 56 -5.04 -22.18 -14.99
N ILE A 57 -5.26 -23.35 -14.36
CA ILE A 57 -6.06 -23.48 -13.15
C ILE A 57 -5.22 -24.17 -12.09
N GLN A 58 -5.10 -23.52 -10.95
CA GLN A 58 -4.66 -24.14 -9.71
C GLN A 58 -5.82 -24.13 -8.71
N TRP A 59 -5.82 -25.06 -7.77
CA TRP A 59 -6.87 -25.15 -6.77
C TRP A 59 -6.29 -25.34 -5.37
N GLN A 60 -7.04 -24.91 -4.37
CA GLN A 60 -6.76 -25.15 -2.98
C GLN A 60 -8.07 -25.39 -2.23
N ILE A 61 -8.04 -26.23 -1.19
CA ILE A 61 -9.14 -26.34 -0.24
C ILE A 61 -8.81 -25.53 1.02
N ILE A 62 -9.69 -24.60 1.36
CA ILE A 62 -9.67 -23.90 2.64
C ILE A 62 -10.65 -24.62 3.57
N GLN A 63 -10.13 -25.24 4.63
CA GLN A 63 -10.94 -25.96 5.61
C GLN A 63 -11.49 -25.01 6.67
N GLY A 64 -12.76 -25.17 7.02
CA GLY A 64 -13.47 -24.37 8.01
C GLY A 64 -14.76 -25.05 8.47
N ALA A 65 -15.71 -24.28 9.00
CA ALA A 65 -17.06 -24.79 9.27
C ALA A 65 -17.72 -25.30 7.98
N VAL A 66 -17.60 -24.51 6.92
CA VAL A 66 -17.84 -24.91 5.53
C VAL A 66 -16.52 -24.90 4.78
N SER A 67 -16.06 -26.08 4.35
CA SER A 67 -14.88 -26.19 3.47
C SER A 67 -15.15 -25.49 2.14
N LYS A 68 -14.16 -24.77 1.62
CA LYS A 68 -14.25 -24.01 0.37
C LYS A 68 -13.23 -24.50 -0.64
N LEU A 69 -13.66 -24.71 -1.88
CA LEU A 69 -12.77 -24.88 -3.03
C LEU A 69 -12.47 -23.52 -3.61
N VAL A 70 -11.20 -23.13 -3.59
CA VAL A 70 -10.72 -21.92 -4.25
C VAL A 70 -10.00 -22.31 -5.52
N LEU A 71 -10.39 -21.73 -6.63
CA LEU A 71 -9.75 -21.88 -7.93
C LEU A 71 -9.02 -20.59 -8.28
N ALA A 72 -7.72 -20.69 -8.51
CA ALA A 72 -6.92 -19.65 -9.13
C ALA A 72 -6.91 -19.86 -10.64
N VAL A 73 -7.56 -18.96 -11.36
CA VAL A 73 -7.67 -18.98 -12.82
C VAL A 73 -6.77 -17.89 -13.39
N ASP A 74 -5.68 -18.27 -14.03
CA ASP A 74 -4.89 -17.32 -14.79
C ASP A 74 -5.64 -16.93 -16.06
N THR A 75 -6.02 -15.65 -16.13
CA THR A 75 -6.82 -15.10 -17.23
C THR A 75 -5.98 -14.58 -18.38
N THR A 76 -4.64 -14.75 -18.36
CA THR A 76 -3.80 -14.51 -19.52
C THR A 76 -4.35 -15.38 -20.65
N CYS A 77 -4.96 -14.83 -21.71
CA CYS A 77 -5.66 -15.64 -22.71
C CYS A 77 -4.84 -15.84 -23.99
N GLY A 78 -5.08 -16.96 -24.68
CA GLY A 78 -4.59 -17.23 -26.03
C GLY A 78 -5.52 -18.18 -26.80
N ASP A 79 -5.04 -18.69 -27.94
CA ASP A 79 -5.82 -19.48 -28.90
C ASP A 79 -6.13 -20.91 -28.39
N PRO A 80 -7.42 -21.32 -28.29
CA PRO A 80 -7.82 -22.66 -27.84
C PRO A 80 -7.34 -23.82 -28.74
N ASP A 81 -7.08 -23.57 -30.02
CA ASP A 81 -6.77 -24.60 -31.02
C ASP A 81 -5.26 -24.86 -31.18
N VAL A 82 -4.42 -23.88 -30.81
CA VAL A 82 -2.95 -23.92 -31.00
C VAL A 82 -2.19 -24.24 -29.71
N GLY A 83 -2.85 -24.05 -28.56
CA GLY A 83 -2.25 -24.11 -27.24
C GLY A 83 -2.39 -22.76 -26.56
N TYR A 84 -2.84 -22.80 -25.31
CA TYR A 84 -3.10 -21.61 -24.50
C TYR A 84 -1.90 -20.62 -24.55
N PHE A 85 -2.21 -19.31 -24.60
CA PHE A 85 -1.32 -18.12 -24.71
C PHE A 85 -0.64 -17.99 -26.09
N CYS A 86 -0.80 -16.93 -26.90
CA CYS A 86 -0.53 -15.51 -26.62
C CYS A 86 -1.19 -14.61 -27.70
N ASP A 87 -2.00 -13.62 -27.31
CA ASP A 87 -2.20 -12.25 -27.87
C ASP A 87 -3.56 -11.73 -27.33
N PRO A 88 -3.68 -10.47 -26.85
CA PRO A 88 -4.95 -9.91 -26.37
C PRO A 88 -6.12 -10.00 -27.35
N GLY A 89 -5.85 -10.01 -28.66
CA GLY A 89 -6.84 -10.16 -29.71
C GLY A 89 -7.27 -11.60 -30.00
N ALA A 90 -6.65 -12.60 -29.37
CA ALA A 90 -6.89 -14.01 -29.70
C ALA A 90 -8.26 -14.54 -29.22
N LEU A 91 -8.89 -13.89 -28.24
CA LEU A 91 -10.19 -14.31 -27.73
C LEU A 91 -11.33 -13.75 -28.59
N ALA A 92 -11.59 -14.39 -29.73
CA ALA A 92 -12.63 -13.98 -30.69
C ALA A 92 -14.07 -14.18 -30.17
N LYS A 93 -14.26 -15.03 -29.16
CA LYS A 93 -15.53 -15.33 -28.50
C LYS A 93 -15.29 -15.74 -27.04
N ASP A 94 -16.34 -15.75 -26.23
CA ASP A 94 -16.28 -16.26 -24.85
C ASP A 94 -15.67 -17.68 -24.81
N PHE A 95 -14.69 -17.85 -23.93
CA PHE A 95 -14.09 -19.14 -23.63
C PHE A 95 -14.78 -19.75 -22.42
N GLU A 96 -15.68 -20.70 -22.70
CA GLU A 96 -16.45 -21.39 -21.67
C GLU A 96 -15.79 -22.72 -21.30
N LEU A 97 -15.77 -22.96 -20.00
CA LEU A 97 -15.11 -24.07 -19.35
C LEU A 97 -16.03 -24.59 -18.25
N ARG A 98 -16.22 -25.91 -18.22
CA ARG A 98 -16.84 -26.62 -17.10
C ARG A 98 -15.79 -27.44 -16.39
N ILE A 99 -15.57 -27.17 -15.11
CA ILE A 99 -14.63 -27.89 -14.24
C ILE A 99 -15.45 -28.84 -13.38
N GLU A 100 -15.21 -30.14 -13.51
CA GLU A 100 -15.86 -31.17 -12.70
C GLU A 100 -14.91 -32.34 -12.46
N ASN A 101 -15.22 -33.16 -11.44
CA ASN A 101 -14.42 -34.33 -11.07
C ASN A 101 -12.93 -34.01 -10.84
N ILE A 102 -12.64 -32.91 -10.13
CA ILE A 102 -11.27 -32.54 -9.74
C ILE A 102 -10.63 -33.69 -8.98
N LEU A 103 -9.40 -34.04 -9.32
CA LEU A 103 -8.64 -35.13 -8.70
C LEU A 103 -7.84 -34.61 -7.51
N ASP A 104 -7.81 -35.40 -6.44
CA ASP A 104 -6.92 -35.22 -5.30
C ASP A 104 -5.46 -35.62 -5.65
N LEU A 105 -4.53 -35.42 -4.71
CA LEU A 105 -3.12 -35.75 -4.91
C LEU A 105 -2.84 -37.26 -5.06
N GLN A 106 -3.81 -38.13 -4.73
CA GLN A 106 -3.74 -39.57 -4.98
C GLN A 106 -4.34 -39.96 -6.33
N GLY A 107 -4.89 -39.01 -7.09
CA GLY A 107 -5.54 -39.24 -8.37
C GLY A 107 -6.99 -39.72 -8.27
N ASN A 108 -7.63 -39.62 -7.11
CA ASN A 108 -9.03 -39.95 -6.93
C ASN A 108 -9.91 -38.69 -7.04
N PRO A 109 -11.16 -38.79 -7.53
CA PRO A 109 -12.07 -37.65 -7.52
C PRO A 109 -12.31 -37.10 -6.11
N LEU A 110 -12.08 -35.80 -5.95
CA LEU A 110 -12.30 -35.06 -4.72
C LEU A 110 -13.81 -35.00 -4.45
N ARG A 111 -14.27 -35.74 -3.43
CA ARG A 111 -15.72 -35.83 -3.12
C ARG A 111 -16.27 -34.48 -2.71
N GLY A 112 -17.52 -34.18 -3.07
CA GLY A 112 -18.23 -32.99 -2.61
C GLY A 112 -17.93 -31.70 -3.40
N THR A 113 -17.05 -31.74 -4.39
CA THR A 113 -16.81 -30.61 -5.31
C THR A 113 -17.94 -30.50 -6.33
N PRO A 114 -18.72 -29.41 -6.35
CA PRO A 114 -19.72 -29.21 -7.40
C PRO A 114 -19.04 -28.87 -8.74
N PRO A 115 -19.74 -29.06 -9.88
CA PRO A 115 -19.26 -28.54 -11.16
C PRO A 115 -19.17 -27.00 -11.10
N VAL A 116 -18.10 -26.45 -11.66
CA VAL A 116 -17.85 -25.00 -11.73
C VAL A 116 -17.79 -24.56 -13.18
N ASP A 117 -18.78 -23.79 -13.61
CA ASP A 117 -18.80 -23.19 -14.95
C ASP A 117 -18.10 -21.83 -14.92
N VAL A 118 -17.05 -21.67 -15.73
CA VAL A 118 -16.25 -20.46 -15.87
C VAL A 118 -16.32 -19.98 -17.32
N CYS A 119 -16.52 -18.68 -17.49
CA CYS A 119 -16.48 -18.00 -18.77
C CYS A 119 -15.36 -16.96 -18.70
N ILE A 120 -14.34 -17.10 -19.54
CA ILE A 120 -13.35 -16.05 -19.74
C ILE A 120 -13.74 -15.27 -20.99
N ARG A 121 -13.91 -13.96 -20.82
CA ARG A 121 -14.44 -13.06 -21.84
C ARG A 121 -13.44 -11.96 -22.18
N SER A 122 -13.43 -11.53 -23.44
CA SER A 122 -12.70 -10.32 -23.84
C SER A 122 -13.36 -9.08 -23.26
N ALA A 123 -12.59 -8.17 -22.68
CA ALA A 123 -13.10 -6.93 -22.09
C ALA A 123 -14.00 -6.12 -23.05
N ALA A 124 -13.76 -6.21 -24.36
CA ALA A 124 -14.51 -5.48 -25.39
C ALA A 124 -15.83 -6.14 -25.84
N ALA A 125 -16.14 -7.38 -25.41
CA ALA A 125 -17.12 -8.22 -26.09
C ALA A 125 -18.61 -7.94 -25.80
N THR A 126 -18.98 -7.28 -24.68
CA THR A 126 -20.42 -7.22 -24.29
C THR A 126 -20.94 -5.95 -23.63
N ALA A 127 -20.11 -5.07 -23.06
CA ALA A 127 -20.61 -3.97 -22.22
C ALA A 127 -19.88 -2.62 -22.40
N GLY A 128 -19.18 -2.45 -23.53
CA GLY A 128 -18.39 -1.24 -23.81
C GLY A 128 -16.99 -1.29 -23.21
N ASP A 129 -16.27 -0.16 -23.32
CA ASP A 129 -14.90 -0.03 -22.86
C ASP A 129 -14.74 -0.35 -21.36
N ALA A 130 -13.58 -0.86 -20.94
CA ALA A 130 -13.27 -1.01 -19.52
C ALA A 130 -13.44 0.32 -18.76
N LYS A 131 -13.92 0.24 -17.51
CA LYS A 131 -14.08 1.40 -16.64
C LYS A 131 -12.74 1.82 -16.06
N HIS A 132 -12.52 3.11 -15.91
CA HIS A 132 -11.35 3.64 -15.24
C HIS A 132 -11.57 3.70 -13.74
N VAL A 133 -10.58 3.19 -13.01
CA VAL A 133 -10.47 3.35 -11.56
C VAL A 133 -9.26 4.22 -11.27
N HIS A 134 -9.46 5.18 -10.37
CA HIS A 134 -8.42 6.09 -9.90
C HIS A 134 -8.06 5.73 -8.47
N MET A 135 -6.82 5.34 -8.23
CA MET A 135 -6.34 4.93 -6.92
C MET A 135 -5.71 6.12 -6.21
N VAL A 136 -6.10 6.39 -4.98
CA VAL A 136 -5.53 7.44 -4.12
C VAL A 136 -4.91 6.77 -2.90
N ILE A 137 -3.63 7.00 -2.64
CA ILE A 137 -2.84 6.28 -1.65
C ILE A 137 -2.28 7.26 -0.63
N ASP A 138 -2.55 7.01 0.64
CA ASP A 138 -1.78 7.56 1.75
C ASP A 138 -0.82 6.47 2.24
N PHE A 139 0.44 6.55 1.81
CA PHE A 139 1.48 5.61 2.21
C PHE A 139 2.15 6.12 3.49
N GLY A 140 1.72 5.63 4.66
CA GLY A 140 2.25 6.10 5.94
C GLY A 140 3.58 5.47 6.36
N ASN A 141 4.13 6.01 7.46
CA ASN A 141 5.36 5.49 8.09
C ASN A 141 5.12 4.24 8.95
N SER A 142 3.87 3.97 9.34
CA SER A 142 3.48 2.83 10.18
C SER A 142 2.25 2.11 9.61
N ARG A 143 1.21 2.86 9.23
CA ARG A 143 0.00 2.37 8.59
C ARG A 143 -0.25 3.12 7.28
N SER A 144 -0.66 2.40 6.25
CA SER A 144 -1.05 2.92 4.95
C SER A 144 -2.53 2.64 4.68
N GLY A 145 -3.14 3.45 3.83
CA GLY A 145 -4.50 3.27 3.35
C GLY A 145 -4.65 3.77 1.92
N ALA A 146 -5.68 3.28 1.21
CA ALA A 146 -5.97 3.76 -0.12
C ALA A 146 -7.48 3.80 -0.39
N LEU A 147 -7.86 4.63 -1.36
CA LEU A 147 -9.23 4.83 -1.81
C LEU A 147 -9.29 4.61 -3.32
N LEU A 148 -10.35 3.94 -3.78
CA LEU A 148 -10.64 3.72 -5.19
C LEU A 148 -11.78 4.65 -5.60
N LEU A 149 -11.57 5.41 -6.67
CA LEU A 149 -12.58 6.27 -7.26
C LEU A 149 -13.01 5.71 -8.60
N GLU A 150 -14.31 5.50 -8.77
CA GLU A 150 -14.95 5.07 -10.01
C GLU A 150 -16.16 5.97 -10.28
N LEU A 151 -16.34 6.44 -11.52
CA LEU A 151 -17.56 7.14 -11.91
C LEU A 151 -18.70 6.12 -12.09
N THR A 152 -19.83 6.37 -11.44
CA THR A 152 -21.03 5.53 -11.50
C THR A 152 -22.22 6.30 -12.06
N GLY A 153 -23.19 5.57 -12.63
CA GLY A 153 -24.37 6.16 -13.29
C GLY A 153 -24.19 6.32 -14.81
N GLU A 154 -25.26 6.02 -15.55
CA GLU A 154 -25.26 6.08 -17.02
C GLU A 154 -25.57 7.49 -17.56
N ILE A 155 -26.41 8.25 -16.86
CA ILE A 155 -26.88 9.59 -17.29
C ILE A 155 -26.16 10.69 -16.52
N THR A 156 -26.13 10.59 -15.18
CA THR A 156 -25.40 11.50 -14.29
C THR A 156 -24.25 10.74 -13.65
N GLN A 157 -23.03 11.02 -14.10
CA GLN A 157 -21.84 10.41 -13.53
C GLN A 157 -21.58 10.98 -12.14
N THR A 158 -21.63 10.12 -11.12
CA THR A 158 -21.33 10.46 -9.73
C THR A 158 -20.05 9.73 -9.31
N PRO A 159 -19.05 10.41 -8.76
CA PRO A 159 -17.87 9.74 -8.23
C PRO A 159 -18.25 8.89 -7.02
N GLN A 160 -17.96 7.59 -7.10
CA GLN A 160 -18.05 6.69 -5.97
C GLN A 160 -16.66 6.53 -5.35
N MET A 161 -16.58 6.74 -4.04
CA MET A 161 -15.40 6.49 -3.22
C MET A 161 -15.55 5.15 -2.51
N THR A 162 -14.63 4.22 -2.77
CA THR A 162 -14.62 2.90 -2.13
C THR A 162 -13.28 2.68 -1.43
N PRO A 163 -13.24 2.47 -0.10
CA PRO A 163 -12.02 2.08 0.59
C PRO A 163 -11.36 0.85 -0.05
N PHE A 164 -10.06 0.95 -0.34
CA PHE A 164 -9.29 -0.20 -0.78
C PHE A 164 -8.97 -1.09 0.41
N GLU A 165 -9.25 -2.39 0.29
CA GLU A 165 -8.96 -3.39 1.31
C GLU A 165 -7.72 -4.19 0.87
N LEU A 166 -6.61 -4.04 1.58
CA LEU A 166 -5.41 -4.85 1.33
C LEU A 166 -5.53 -6.17 2.09
N LEU A 167 -5.98 -7.19 1.37
CA LEU A 167 -6.19 -8.52 1.89
C LEU A 167 -4.90 -9.35 1.75
N ASN A 168 -4.92 -10.60 2.23
CA ASN A 168 -3.91 -11.56 1.79
C ASN A 168 -3.87 -11.56 0.26
N ARG A 169 -2.69 -11.66 -0.37
CA ARG A 169 -2.49 -11.59 -1.83
C ARG A 169 -3.47 -12.43 -2.66
N TYR A 170 -3.94 -13.53 -2.08
CA TYR A 170 -4.86 -14.48 -2.71
C TYR A 170 -6.28 -14.37 -2.20
N HIS A 171 -6.65 -13.29 -1.51
CA HIS A 171 -7.97 -12.98 -0.97
C HIS A 171 -8.67 -14.22 -0.36
N LEU A 172 -7.92 -15.17 0.22
CA LEU A 172 -8.46 -16.50 0.61
C LEU A 172 -9.39 -16.38 1.82
N ASP A 173 -9.13 -15.35 2.61
CA ASP A 173 -9.82 -14.92 3.81
C ASP A 173 -11.00 -13.97 3.54
N ALA A 174 -11.21 -13.55 2.28
CA ALA A 174 -12.20 -12.55 1.91
C ALA A 174 -13.58 -13.13 1.54
N TRP A 175 -13.86 -14.40 1.86
CA TRP A 175 -15.08 -15.09 1.42
C TRP A 175 -15.86 -15.67 2.59
N ASP A 176 -17.17 -15.44 2.62
CA ASP A 176 -18.09 -16.02 3.60
C ASP A 176 -18.32 -17.53 3.36
N GLU A 177 -19.18 -18.15 4.17
CA GLU A 177 -19.52 -19.58 4.06
C GLU A 177 -20.31 -19.91 2.79
N GLU A 178 -20.98 -18.92 2.18
CA GLU A 178 -21.67 -19.06 0.90
C GLU A 178 -20.74 -18.83 -0.30
N GLY A 179 -19.47 -18.51 -0.07
CA GLY A 179 -18.52 -18.17 -1.14
C GLY A 179 -18.77 -16.81 -1.77
N ARG A 180 -19.41 -15.88 -1.04
CA ARG A 180 -19.55 -14.47 -1.44
C ARG A 180 -18.41 -13.67 -0.84
N PHE A 181 -17.96 -12.67 -1.60
CA PHE A 181 -16.92 -11.76 -1.14
C PHE A 181 -17.44 -10.90 0.02
N GLN A 182 -16.71 -10.87 1.12
CA GLN A 182 -17.05 -10.13 2.33
C GLN A 182 -16.07 -8.97 2.52
N SER A 183 -16.59 -7.76 2.71
CA SER A 183 -15.77 -6.59 3.06
C SER A 183 -15.07 -6.85 4.39
N THR A 184 -13.76 -6.53 4.43
CA THR A 184 -12.92 -6.65 5.62
C THR A 184 -12.47 -5.25 6.07
N PRO A 185 -13.25 -4.59 6.93
CA PRO A 185 -12.99 -3.27 7.51
C PRO A 185 -11.55 -3.04 8.00
N SER A 186 -11.03 -4.02 8.74
CA SER A 186 -9.70 -3.98 9.34
C SER A 186 -8.58 -4.04 8.29
N ALA A 187 -8.88 -4.37 7.04
CA ALA A 187 -7.94 -4.38 5.92
C ALA A 187 -7.87 -3.04 5.18
N ARG A 188 -8.69 -2.05 5.54
CA ARG A 188 -8.69 -0.71 4.91
C ARG A 188 -7.49 0.14 5.32
N TRP A 189 -6.97 -0.12 6.51
CA TRP A 189 -5.74 0.46 7.03
C TRP A 189 -4.82 -0.65 7.48
N PHE A 190 -3.68 -0.78 6.82
CA PHE A 190 -2.79 -1.91 6.97
C PHE A 190 -1.38 -1.46 7.31
N SER A 191 -0.62 -2.35 7.95
CA SER A 191 0.80 -2.14 8.23
C SER A 191 1.58 -1.78 6.96
N SER A 192 2.36 -0.70 7.02
CA SER A 192 3.27 -0.28 5.94
C SER A 192 4.49 -1.18 5.81
N LYS A 193 4.67 -2.10 6.76
CA LYS A 193 5.75 -3.09 6.74
C LYS A 193 5.70 -3.88 5.47
N THR A 194 6.85 -3.97 4.82
CA THR A 194 7.00 -4.63 3.53
C THR A 194 8.10 -5.66 3.68
N ILE A 195 7.77 -6.91 3.36
CA ILE A 195 8.73 -8.02 3.42
C ILE A 195 8.86 -8.67 2.04
N TRP A 196 10.08 -9.04 1.66
CA TRP A 196 10.32 -9.90 0.52
C TRP A 196 9.73 -11.27 0.79
N ALA A 197 8.97 -11.80 -0.17
CA ALA A 197 8.30 -13.08 -0.07
C ALA A 197 8.20 -13.76 -1.43
N ASN A 198 8.30 -15.08 -1.43
CA ASN A 198 8.15 -15.90 -2.61
C ASN A 198 6.65 -16.14 -2.93
N THR A 199 6.32 -16.33 -4.21
CA THR A 199 4.95 -16.64 -4.61
C THR A 199 4.58 -18.09 -4.21
N PRO A 200 3.41 -18.33 -3.58
CA PRO A 200 2.92 -19.67 -3.32
C PRO A 200 2.33 -20.39 -4.54
N TYR A 201 2.10 -19.74 -5.69
CA TYR A 201 1.64 -20.49 -6.88
C TYR A 201 2.66 -21.56 -7.28
N LEU A 202 2.17 -22.69 -7.79
CA LEU A 202 3.04 -23.71 -8.36
C LEU A 202 3.57 -23.24 -9.72
N PRO A 203 4.82 -23.57 -10.07
CA PRO A 203 5.34 -23.29 -11.39
C PRO A 203 4.52 -24.06 -12.45
N PRO A 204 4.36 -23.50 -13.66
CA PRO A 204 3.67 -24.19 -14.74
C PRO A 204 4.39 -25.47 -15.16
N ILE A 205 3.62 -26.47 -15.57
CA ILE A 205 4.15 -27.75 -16.04
C ILE A 205 4.68 -27.57 -17.49
N PRO A 206 5.93 -27.97 -17.79
CA PRO A 206 6.46 -27.95 -19.16
C PRO A 206 5.60 -28.79 -20.11
N GLN A 207 5.21 -28.20 -21.24
CA GLN A 207 4.41 -28.86 -22.28
C GLN A 207 5.28 -29.23 -23.47
N LYS A 208 4.90 -30.28 -24.22
CA LYS A 208 5.59 -30.65 -25.46
C LYS A 208 4.98 -29.89 -26.64
N LYS A 209 5.80 -29.09 -27.33
CA LYS A 209 5.44 -28.45 -28.60
C LYS A 209 6.17 -29.13 -29.75
N THR A 210 5.44 -29.41 -30.83
CA THR A 210 6.05 -29.85 -32.08
C THR A 210 6.52 -28.63 -32.88
N GLU A 211 7.80 -28.54 -33.18
CA GLU A 211 8.36 -27.60 -34.14
C GLU A 211 8.81 -28.32 -35.42
N TYR A 212 8.70 -27.63 -36.55
CA TYR A 212 9.15 -28.13 -37.84
C TYR A 212 10.41 -27.37 -38.25
N HIS A 213 11.57 -28.02 -38.16
CA HIS A 213 12.83 -27.43 -38.58
C HIS A 213 13.16 -27.88 -40.00
N THR A 214 13.40 -26.92 -40.88
CA THR A 214 13.83 -27.18 -42.25
C THR A 214 15.32 -27.48 -42.24
N VAL A 215 15.70 -28.70 -42.63
CA VAL A 215 17.12 -29.07 -42.77
C VAL A 215 17.45 -29.11 -44.25
N ASP A 216 18.46 -28.35 -44.66
CA ASP A 216 19.04 -28.49 -46.00
C ASP A 216 19.67 -29.88 -46.12
N ALA A 217 19.19 -30.68 -47.07
CA ALA A 217 19.78 -31.98 -47.35
C ALA A 217 21.23 -31.78 -47.82
N SER A 218 22.19 -32.27 -47.03
CA SER A 218 23.61 -32.24 -47.37
C SER A 218 23.86 -32.93 -48.73
N ASP A 219 24.53 -32.23 -49.64
CA ASP A 219 24.95 -32.73 -50.94
C ASP A 219 25.74 -34.04 -50.82
N ARG A 220 25.11 -35.16 -51.22
CA ARG A 220 25.82 -36.36 -51.66
C ARG A 220 25.34 -36.72 -53.05
N GLY A 221 26.06 -36.23 -54.06
CA GLY A 221 26.25 -36.95 -55.31
C GLY A 221 25.89 -36.21 -56.60
N GLY A 222 26.91 -35.97 -57.43
CA GLY A 222 26.83 -36.12 -58.89
C GLY A 222 26.44 -34.89 -59.71
N TRP A 223 27.40 -34.40 -60.51
CA TRP A 223 27.34 -33.24 -61.41
C TRP A 223 26.33 -33.35 -62.59
N PHE A 224 25.36 -34.28 -62.54
CA PHE A 224 24.37 -34.43 -63.61
C PHE A 224 23.00 -34.88 -63.06
N SER A 225 22.22 -33.95 -62.52
CA SER A 225 20.75 -34.00 -62.65
C SER A 225 20.12 -32.66 -62.25
N GLY A 226 19.29 -32.11 -63.12
CA GLY A 226 18.35 -31.05 -62.75
C GLY A 226 17.21 -31.69 -61.96
N GLY A 227 17.15 -31.43 -60.66
CA GLY A 227 16.12 -31.96 -59.77
C GLY A 227 15.80 -30.97 -58.66
N THR A 228 14.52 -30.66 -58.49
CA THR A 228 13.95 -29.75 -57.50
C THR A 228 14.43 -30.08 -56.07
N ARG A 229 15.07 -29.13 -55.37
CA ARG A 229 15.39 -29.26 -53.94
C ARG A 229 14.12 -29.51 -53.15
N ARG A 230 13.90 -30.75 -52.68
CA ARG A 230 12.87 -31.06 -51.69
C ARG A 230 13.40 -30.76 -50.31
N LEU A 231 12.97 -29.63 -49.74
CA LEU A 231 13.15 -29.31 -48.33
C LEU A 231 12.51 -30.41 -47.48
N LYS A 232 13.30 -31.08 -46.64
CA LYS A 232 12.80 -32.09 -45.71
C LYS A 232 12.54 -31.39 -44.38
N GLN A 233 11.27 -31.29 -43.98
CA GLN A 233 10.89 -30.80 -42.66
C GLN A 233 11.10 -31.93 -41.65
N ASN A 234 11.97 -31.72 -40.67
CA ASN A 234 12.11 -32.62 -39.54
C ASN A 234 11.18 -32.13 -38.42
N LYS A 235 10.37 -33.06 -37.91
CA LYS A 235 9.52 -32.86 -36.74
C LYS A 235 10.40 -32.97 -35.49
N VAL A 236 10.54 -31.90 -34.72
CA VAL A 236 11.27 -31.87 -33.45
C VAL A 236 10.29 -31.58 -32.33
N GLU A 237 10.25 -32.40 -31.29
CA GLU A 237 9.48 -32.10 -30.08
C GLU A 237 10.36 -31.31 -29.10
N VAL A 238 9.93 -30.09 -28.76
CA VAL A 238 10.62 -29.20 -27.82
C VAL A 238 9.72 -29.03 -26.59
N ALA A 239 10.29 -29.16 -25.40
CA ALA A 239 9.58 -28.86 -24.15
C ALA A 239 9.56 -27.34 -23.93
N ILE A 240 8.38 -26.76 -23.73
CA ILE A 240 8.15 -25.33 -23.51
C ILE A 240 7.33 -25.17 -22.24
N THR A 241 7.82 -24.35 -21.31
CA THR A 241 7.05 -23.95 -20.13
C THR A 241 6.17 -22.75 -20.48
N PRO A 242 4.83 -22.84 -20.31
CA PRO A 242 3.95 -21.71 -20.58
C PRO A 242 4.19 -20.58 -19.56
N LYS A 243 4.01 -19.34 -20.01
CA LYS A 243 4.07 -18.13 -19.15
C LYS A 243 2.74 -17.97 -18.42
N LEU A 244 2.63 -18.69 -17.31
CA LEU A 244 1.41 -18.84 -16.51
C LEU A 244 1.74 -18.66 -15.04
N PHE A 245 0.80 -18.10 -14.30
CA PHE A 245 0.94 -17.75 -12.89
C PHE A 245 2.20 -16.89 -12.65
N ASP A 246 2.52 -16.01 -13.60
CA ASP A 246 3.63 -15.05 -13.52
C ASP A 246 3.29 -13.94 -12.49
N ASP A 247 3.21 -14.31 -11.21
CA ASP A 247 3.08 -13.38 -10.09
C ASP A 247 4.45 -12.80 -9.74
N LEU A 248 4.76 -11.66 -10.35
CA LEU A 248 6.04 -11.00 -10.17
C LEU A 248 6.12 -10.19 -8.88
N SER A 249 5.06 -10.07 -8.10
CA SER A 249 5.16 -9.34 -6.84
C SER A 249 5.89 -10.19 -5.81
N MET A 250 7.11 -9.78 -5.50
CA MET A 250 7.97 -10.46 -4.53
C MET A 250 7.90 -9.82 -3.14
N VAL A 251 6.89 -9.00 -2.84
CA VAL A 251 6.70 -8.46 -1.49
C VAL A 251 5.29 -8.71 -0.96
N ARG A 252 5.15 -8.80 0.36
CA ARG A 252 3.87 -8.81 1.07
C ARG A 252 3.82 -7.69 2.09
N MET A 253 2.60 -7.19 2.30
CA MET A 253 2.29 -6.05 3.13
C MET A 253 1.04 -6.34 3.99
N GLY A 254 0.77 -5.47 4.96
CA GLY A 254 -0.38 -5.63 5.85
C GLY A 254 -0.31 -6.91 6.68
N ARG A 255 -1.49 -7.46 7.00
CA ARG A 255 -1.64 -8.63 7.88
C ARG A 255 -0.82 -9.83 7.39
N GLU A 256 -0.84 -10.12 6.09
CA GLU A 256 -0.07 -11.22 5.51
C GLU A 256 1.44 -11.04 5.72
N GLY A 257 1.95 -9.81 5.52
CA GLY A 257 3.36 -9.50 5.74
C GLY A 257 3.78 -9.70 7.21
N ASP A 258 2.90 -9.37 8.14
CA ASP A 258 3.12 -9.61 9.57
C ASP A 258 3.08 -11.10 9.91
N GLU A 259 2.09 -11.84 9.43
CA GLU A 259 1.96 -13.28 9.67
C GLU A 259 3.15 -14.09 9.11
N ILE A 260 3.56 -13.82 7.86
CA ILE A 260 4.65 -14.55 7.20
C ILE A 260 5.97 -14.38 7.95
N ALA A 261 6.23 -13.19 8.52
CA ALA A 261 7.45 -12.95 9.28
C ALA A 261 7.60 -13.89 10.49
N HIS A 262 6.50 -14.42 11.03
CA HIS A 262 6.49 -15.33 12.18
C HIS A 262 6.80 -16.79 11.83
N VAL A 263 6.65 -17.20 10.57
CA VAL A 263 6.81 -18.61 10.15
C VAL A 263 8.27 -18.95 9.84
N ILE A 264 9.13 -17.95 9.68
CA ILE A 264 10.53 -18.11 9.30
C ILE A 264 11.35 -18.68 10.48
N ARG A 265 12.19 -19.67 10.19
CA ARG A 265 13.03 -20.39 11.16
C ARG A 265 14.53 -20.29 10.85
N ALA A 266 14.94 -19.30 10.08
CA ALA A 266 16.34 -19.14 9.71
C ALA A 266 17.18 -18.61 10.89
N ASP A 267 18.30 -19.28 11.16
CA ASP A 267 19.27 -18.84 12.16
C ASP A 267 20.07 -17.62 11.68
N GLY A 268 20.29 -16.64 12.57
CA GLY A 268 21.09 -15.44 12.32
C GLY A 268 20.29 -14.18 11.96
N ASP A 269 21.00 -13.07 11.71
CA ASP A 269 20.40 -11.78 11.33
C ASP A 269 19.99 -11.79 9.83
N ILE A 270 18.82 -12.34 9.54
CA ILE A 270 18.24 -12.36 8.19
C ILE A 270 17.40 -11.10 7.94
N ARG A 271 17.83 -10.29 6.98
CA ARG A 271 17.08 -9.12 6.53
C ARG A 271 16.07 -9.53 5.48
N ILE A 272 14.78 -9.53 5.83
CA ILE A 272 13.69 -9.89 4.92
C ILE A 272 12.83 -8.69 4.49
N GLY A 273 12.87 -7.58 5.21
CA GLY A 273 12.06 -6.41 4.87
C GLY A 273 12.34 -5.18 5.73
N LEU A 274 11.45 -4.20 5.63
CA LEU A 274 11.50 -2.92 6.32
C LEU A 274 10.18 -2.66 7.06
N SER A 275 10.24 -1.90 8.16
CA SER A 275 9.06 -1.45 8.91
C SER A 275 8.15 -0.52 8.10
N SER A 276 8.74 0.34 7.27
CA SER A 276 8.06 1.05 6.19
C SER A 276 9.11 1.50 5.18
N PRO A 277 8.98 1.17 3.89
CA PRO A 277 9.92 1.64 2.87
C PRO A 277 9.99 3.18 2.74
N LYS A 278 8.94 3.92 3.14
CA LYS A 278 8.93 5.40 3.11
C LYS A 278 10.03 6.00 3.99
N ARG A 279 10.36 5.36 5.12
CA ARG A 279 11.44 5.79 6.03
C ARG A 279 12.86 5.59 5.47
N TYR A 280 13.00 4.99 4.30
CA TYR A 280 14.29 4.64 3.72
C TYR A 280 14.47 5.20 2.31
N LEU A 281 13.72 6.24 1.92
CA LEU A 281 13.81 6.83 0.57
C LEU A 281 15.22 7.37 0.24
N TRP A 282 15.95 7.84 1.24
CA TRP A 282 17.34 8.31 1.12
C TRP A 282 18.39 7.18 1.20
N ALA A 283 18.00 5.95 1.53
CA ALA A 283 18.92 4.82 1.66
C ALA A 283 19.17 4.19 0.28
N ASP A 284 20.11 4.78 -0.45
CA ASP A 284 20.43 4.48 -1.85
C ASP A 284 21.54 3.46 -2.06
N ASP A 285 22.08 2.90 -0.98
CA ASP A 285 23.10 1.86 -1.02
C ASP A 285 22.86 0.76 0.03
N ALA A 286 23.69 -0.28 -0.06
CA ALA A 286 23.65 -1.43 0.83
C ALA A 286 24.29 -1.20 2.21
N SER A 287 24.90 -0.04 2.47
CA SER A 287 25.60 0.22 3.74
C SER A 287 24.64 0.17 4.93
N TRP A 288 23.38 0.55 4.69
CA TRP A 288 22.25 0.45 5.60
C TRP A 288 21.90 -0.99 6.03
N LEU A 289 22.38 -1.99 5.31
CA LEU A 289 22.23 -3.40 5.68
C LEU A 289 23.35 -3.88 6.61
N GLU A 290 24.29 -3.02 7.01
CA GLU A 290 25.45 -3.37 7.85
C GLU A 290 26.26 -4.57 7.29
N GLY A 291 26.27 -4.73 5.96
CA GLY A 291 26.93 -5.86 5.29
C GLY A 291 26.11 -7.15 5.20
N ALA A 292 24.85 -7.15 5.65
CA ALA A 292 23.91 -8.25 5.45
C ALA A 292 23.42 -8.34 3.99
N ASN A 293 22.81 -9.48 3.66
CA ASN A 293 22.17 -9.72 2.37
C ASN A 293 20.65 -9.87 2.60
N TRP A 294 19.87 -9.42 1.62
CA TRP A 294 18.44 -9.65 1.62
C TRP A 294 18.10 -11.12 1.47
N HIS A 295 17.13 -11.54 2.28
CA HIS A 295 16.44 -12.81 2.17
C HIS A 295 14.98 -12.53 1.82
N MET A 296 14.28 -13.55 1.35
CA MET A 296 12.85 -13.54 1.16
C MET A 296 12.23 -14.65 2.00
N ALA A 297 11.05 -14.36 2.56
CA ALA A 297 10.22 -15.36 3.19
C ALA A 297 9.73 -16.38 2.16
N ASP A 298 9.63 -17.64 2.55
CA ASP A 298 9.15 -18.73 1.71
C ASP A 298 8.17 -19.60 2.51
N PRO A 299 6.97 -19.08 2.83
CA PRO A 299 6.03 -19.73 3.75
C PRO A 299 5.53 -21.09 3.24
N ALA A 300 5.57 -21.33 1.92
CA ALA A 300 5.24 -22.61 1.30
C ALA A 300 6.46 -23.53 1.09
N ASP A 301 7.63 -23.17 1.64
CA ASP A 301 8.94 -23.84 1.48
C ASP A 301 9.21 -24.29 0.04
N ARG A 302 8.91 -23.44 -0.94
CA ARG A 302 9.11 -23.72 -2.38
C ARG A 302 10.58 -23.92 -2.71
N CYS A 303 11.47 -23.25 -1.99
CA CYS A 303 12.91 -23.38 -2.07
C CYS A 303 13.45 -24.61 -1.32
N ARG A 304 12.61 -25.34 -0.57
CA ARG A 304 12.95 -26.58 0.16
C ARG A 304 14.15 -26.41 1.08
N THR A 305 14.12 -25.32 1.83
CA THR A 305 15.18 -24.96 2.77
C THR A 305 14.94 -25.55 4.14
N GLY A 306 13.68 -25.89 4.48
CA GLY A 306 13.26 -26.28 5.83
C GLY A 306 13.25 -25.11 6.84
N ALA A 307 13.80 -23.95 6.47
CA ALA A 307 13.85 -22.73 7.27
C ALA A 307 12.77 -21.72 6.89
N TYR A 308 11.96 -22.01 5.86
CA TYR A 308 10.91 -21.12 5.33
C TYR A 308 11.43 -19.74 4.92
N ALA A 309 12.71 -19.66 4.54
CA ALA A 309 13.35 -18.47 4.02
C ALA A 309 14.45 -18.84 3.02
N ALA A 310 14.69 -17.97 2.05
CA ALA A 310 15.69 -18.20 1.01
C ALA A 310 16.44 -16.90 0.67
N PRO A 311 17.67 -16.97 0.13
CA PRO A 311 18.32 -15.79 -0.44
C PRO A 311 17.45 -15.16 -1.52
N LEU A 312 17.30 -13.82 -1.47
CA LEU A 312 16.43 -13.06 -2.35
C LEU A 312 16.77 -13.34 -3.83
N ARG A 313 15.80 -13.88 -4.56
CA ARG A 313 15.88 -14.18 -5.99
C ARG A 313 14.47 -14.24 -6.57
N GLY A 314 14.31 -13.85 -7.81
CA GLY A 314 13.06 -14.00 -8.55
C GLY A 314 12.90 -12.95 -9.64
N PRO A 315 11.83 -13.10 -10.45
CA PRO A 315 11.71 -12.40 -11.72
C PRO A 315 11.46 -10.88 -11.58
N TYR A 316 10.98 -10.42 -10.42
CA TYR A 316 10.88 -8.98 -10.11
C TYR A 316 12.24 -8.28 -10.17
N LEU A 317 13.30 -8.95 -9.71
CA LEU A 317 14.63 -8.34 -9.57
C LEU A 317 15.23 -7.95 -10.92
N ARG A 318 14.73 -8.50 -12.03
CA ARG A 318 15.04 -8.02 -13.39
C ARG A 318 14.86 -6.50 -13.53
N PHE A 319 13.91 -5.92 -12.81
CA PHE A 319 13.54 -4.51 -12.88
C PHE A 319 14.23 -3.63 -11.83
N VAL A 320 14.98 -4.23 -10.90
CA VAL A 320 15.57 -3.51 -9.76
C VAL A 320 17.04 -3.89 -9.64
N HIS A 321 17.92 -2.97 -10.05
CA HIS A 321 19.36 -3.12 -9.82
C HIS A 321 19.68 -2.96 -8.34
N GLU A 322 20.80 -3.55 -7.91
CA GLU A 322 21.25 -3.47 -6.51
C GLU A 322 21.49 -2.02 -6.04
N ASP A 323 21.89 -1.12 -6.94
CA ASP A 323 22.10 0.31 -6.69
C ASP A 323 20.84 1.18 -6.93
N ASP A 324 19.70 0.55 -7.24
CA ASP A 324 18.44 1.23 -7.54
C ASP A 324 18.57 2.35 -8.60
N ARG A 325 19.42 2.15 -9.61
CA ARG A 325 19.55 3.12 -10.72
C ARG A 325 18.22 3.32 -11.45
N ASP A 326 17.94 4.54 -11.87
CA ASP A 326 16.66 4.93 -12.48
C ASP A 326 16.54 4.58 -13.98
N PHE A 327 17.09 3.45 -14.42
CA PHE A 327 17.09 3.06 -15.83
C PHE A 327 15.68 2.92 -16.42
N LEU A 328 14.69 2.57 -15.59
CA LEU A 328 13.28 2.47 -15.98
C LEU A 328 12.62 3.83 -16.27
N LEU A 329 13.25 4.93 -15.88
CA LEU A 329 12.75 6.30 -16.07
C LEU A 329 13.41 6.99 -17.28
N GLU A 330 14.30 6.31 -17.99
CA GLU A 330 14.98 6.87 -19.15
C GLU A 330 14.02 7.01 -20.34
N ASP A 331 14.06 8.17 -21.01
CA ASP A 331 13.29 8.45 -22.23
C ASP A 331 13.92 7.80 -23.47
N ARG A 332 14.19 6.49 -23.38
CA ARG A 332 14.67 5.67 -24.50
C ARG A 332 14.12 4.25 -24.43
N PRO A 333 14.04 3.54 -25.56
CA PRO A 333 13.76 2.12 -25.55
C PRO A 333 14.78 1.34 -24.70
N LEU A 334 14.28 0.53 -23.78
CA LEU A 334 15.08 -0.39 -22.98
C LEU A 334 15.48 -1.61 -23.80
N ARG A 335 16.74 -2.03 -23.66
CA ARG A 335 17.30 -3.24 -24.27
C ARG A 335 17.39 -4.33 -23.22
N ASP A 336 17.43 -5.59 -23.64
CA ASP A 336 17.56 -6.72 -22.71
C ASP A 336 18.79 -6.62 -21.79
N ALA A 337 19.88 -6.04 -22.28
CA ALA A 337 21.10 -5.83 -21.51
C ALA A 337 21.00 -4.74 -20.42
N ASP A 338 19.95 -3.90 -20.44
CA ASP A 338 19.76 -2.85 -19.43
C ASP A 338 19.11 -3.42 -18.14
N PHE A 339 18.49 -4.61 -18.21
CA PHE A 339 17.84 -5.25 -17.07
C PHE A 339 18.83 -5.95 -16.13
N ALA A 340 18.44 -6.07 -14.86
CA ALA A 340 19.24 -6.72 -13.83
C ALA A 340 19.08 -8.26 -13.82
N SER A 341 19.89 -8.94 -13.01
CA SER A 341 19.79 -10.38 -12.80
C SER A 341 18.63 -10.73 -11.86
N GLU A 342 17.85 -11.75 -12.21
CA GLU A 342 16.80 -12.31 -11.35
C GLU A 342 17.38 -13.11 -10.16
N ALA A 343 18.66 -13.47 -10.19
CA ALA A 343 19.33 -14.23 -9.15
C ALA A 343 20.71 -13.63 -8.83
N PRO A 344 20.76 -12.47 -8.16
CA PRO A 344 22.02 -11.84 -7.79
C PRO A 344 22.81 -12.73 -6.81
N HIS A 345 24.13 -12.79 -7.01
CA HIS A 345 25.00 -13.60 -6.15
C HIS A 345 25.05 -13.08 -4.70
N LYS A 346 24.92 -11.77 -4.51
CA LYS A 346 24.82 -11.10 -3.21
C LYS A 346 23.67 -10.10 -3.28
N PRO A 347 22.45 -10.44 -2.84
CA PRO A 347 21.30 -9.55 -2.96
C PRO A 347 21.43 -8.37 -1.99
N ARG A 348 22.13 -7.31 -2.42
CA ARG A 348 22.44 -6.12 -1.62
C ARG A 348 21.74 -4.88 -2.17
N HIS A 349 20.49 -5.04 -2.59
CA HIS A 349 19.67 -3.94 -3.09
C HIS A 349 19.55 -2.82 -2.06
N ALA A 350 19.64 -1.58 -2.52
CA ALA A 350 19.40 -0.40 -1.71
C ALA A 350 18.00 -0.50 -1.03
N PRO A 351 17.88 -0.21 0.28
CA PRO A 351 16.59 -0.30 0.98
C PRO A 351 15.47 0.51 0.32
N ARG A 352 15.78 1.67 -0.28
CA ARG A 352 14.80 2.50 -0.99
C ARG A 352 14.07 1.77 -2.13
N ALA A 353 14.69 0.73 -2.72
CA ALA A 353 14.08 -0.07 -3.78
C ALA A 353 12.83 -0.83 -3.33
N MET A 354 12.71 -1.10 -2.01
CA MET A 354 11.49 -1.69 -1.45
C MET A 354 10.28 -0.77 -1.58
N MET A 355 10.46 0.55 -1.75
CA MET A 355 9.35 1.46 -2.00
C MET A 355 8.70 1.17 -3.36
N THR A 356 9.50 0.95 -4.40
CA THR A 356 8.98 0.53 -5.71
C THR A 356 8.30 -0.83 -5.62
N ALA A 357 8.86 -1.77 -4.85
CA ALA A 357 8.24 -3.10 -4.67
C ALA A 357 6.90 -3.01 -3.94
N ALA A 358 6.80 -2.22 -2.87
CA ALA A 358 5.58 -2.00 -2.12
C ALA A 358 4.47 -1.37 -2.99
N LEU A 359 4.78 -0.32 -3.74
CA LEU A 359 3.81 0.32 -4.63
C LEU A 359 3.39 -0.58 -5.79
N TYR A 360 4.33 -1.38 -6.32
CA TYR A 360 4.01 -2.39 -7.33
C TYR A 360 3.05 -3.46 -6.77
N GLU A 361 3.27 -3.93 -5.54
CA GLU A 361 2.36 -4.85 -4.87
C GLU A 361 0.96 -4.27 -4.69
N MET A 362 0.87 -3.00 -4.27
CA MET A 362 -0.41 -2.29 -4.14
C MET A 362 -1.13 -2.17 -5.48
N LEU A 363 -0.43 -1.84 -6.57
CA LEU A 363 -1.01 -1.81 -7.92
C LEU A 363 -1.51 -3.20 -8.35
N CYS A 364 -0.74 -4.26 -8.08
CA CYS A 364 -1.15 -5.61 -8.40
C CYS A 364 -2.41 -6.06 -7.64
N GLN A 365 -2.45 -5.83 -6.32
CA GLN A 365 -3.63 -6.16 -5.53
C GLN A 365 -4.83 -5.30 -5.94
N ALA A 366 -4.65 -4.00 -6.16
CA ALA A 366 -5.72 -3.13 -6.62
C ALA A 366 -6.28 -3.61 -7.97
N TYR A 367 -5.42 -3.94 -8.94
CA TYR A 367 -5.85 -4.42 -10.25
C TYR A 367 -6.61 -5.75 -10.17
N ALA A 368 -6.14 -6.70 -9.36
CA ALA A 368 -6.83 -7.95 -9.11
C ALA A 368 -8.18 -7.72 -8.40
N TYR A 369 -8.21 -6.84 -7.40
CA TYR A 369 -9.39 -6.51 -6.61
C TYR A 369 -10.49 -5.84 -7.44
N VAL A 370 -10.17 -4.79 -8.21
CA VAL A 370 -11.16 -4.07 -9.04
C VAL A 370 -11.74 -4.95 -10.16
N ASN A 371 -10.98 -5.98 -10.57
CA ASN A 371 -11.44 -6.98 -11.52
C ASN A 371 -12.03 -8.23 -10.85
N SER A 372 -12.14 -8.29 -9.53
CA SER A 372 -12.81 -9.41 -8.85
C SER A 372 -14.33 -9.37 -9.06
N LEU A 373 -15.00 -10.53 -9.06
CA LEU A 373 -16.47 -10.57 -9.18
C LEU A 373 -17.17 -9.78 -8.06
N GLY A 374 -16.62 -9.82 -6.85
CA GLY A 374 -17.14 -9.11 -5.68
C GLY A 374 -17.18 -7.60 -5.90
N TYR A 375 -16.03 -7.01 -6.25
CA TYR A 375 -15.94 -5.56 -6.49
C TYR A 375 -16.83 -5.10 -7.64
N ARG A 376 -16.79 -5.79 -8.78
CA ARG A 376 -17.56 -5.40 -9.96
C ARG A 376 -19.06 -5.46 -9.73
N SER A 377 -19.52 -6.42 -8.93
CA SER A 377 -20.93 -6.55 -8.54
C SER A 377 -21.35 -5.45 -7.56
N ALA A 378 -20.50 -5.15 -6.57
CA ALA A 378 -20.74 -4.08 -5.59
C ALA A 378 -20.77 -2.67 -6.23
N SER A 379 -19.98 -2.46 -7.28
CA SER A 379 -19.89 -1.19 -8.02
C SER A 379 -21.03 -0.99 -9.04
N GLY A 380 -21.98 -1.93 -9.13
CA GLY A 380 -23.20 -1.82 -9.95
C GLY A 380 -23.04 -2.13 -11.46
N ASP A 381 -21.86 -2.56 -11.91
CA ASP A 381 -21.60 -2.86 -13.33
C ASP A 381 -20.70 -4.09 -13.45
N SER A 382 -21.27 -5.29 -13.27
CA SER A 382 -20.49 -6.55 -13.24
C SER A 382 -19.95 -6.98 -14.60
N GLY A 383 -20.52 -6.42 -15.69
CA GLY A 383 -20.29 -6.80 -17.07
C GLY A 383 -19.11 -6.11 -17.76
N ARG A 384 -18.40 -5.20 -17.08
CA ARG A 384 -17.23 -4.48 -17.63
C ARG A 384 -15.96 -4.74 -16.83
N ALA A 385 -14.84 -4.88 -17.51
CA ALA A 385 -13.52 -4.90 -16.86
C ALA A 385 -13.15 -3.52 -16.29
N ARG A 386 -12.17 -3.49 -15.39
CA ARG A 386 -11.58 -2.26 -14.84
C ARG A 386 -10.12 -2.12 -15.24
N GLU A 387 -9.69 -0.89 -15.48
CA GLU A 387 -8.31 -0.49 -15.71
C GLU A 387 -7.92 0.55 -14.66
N ILE A 388 -6.73 0.41 -14.06
CA ILE A 388 -6.18 1.46 -13.19
C ILE A 388 -5.69 2.58 -14.10
N ARG A 389 -6.28 3.76 -13.99
CA ARG A 389 -5.96 4.92 -14.84
C ARG A 389 -5.03 5.90 -14.18
N THR A 390 -5.14 6.10 -12.87
CA THR A 390 -4.26 7.00 -12.13
C THR A 390 -3.87 6.40 -10.79
N MET A 391 -2.67 6.73 -10.33
CA MET A 391 -2.20 6.50 -8.98
C MET A 391 -1.85 7.86 -8.38
N THR A 392 -2.72 8.37 -7.52
CA THR A 392 -2.51 9.58 -6.74
C THR A 392 -1.89 9.21 -5.40
N MET A 393 -0.88 9.94 -4.96
CA MET A 393 -0.22 9.76 -3.67
C MET A 393 -0.15 11.07 -2.89
N THR A 394 -0.22 10.96 -1.57
CA THR A 394 0.13 12.05 -0.65
C THR A 394 1.59 11.95 -0.20
N PHE A 395 2.10 13.05 0.37
CA PHE A 395 3.42 13.10 0.99
C PHE A 395 3.41 13.95 2.27
N PRO A 396 4.30 13.68 3.24
CA PRO A 396 4.35 14.44 4.49
C PRO A 396 4.52 15.93 4.25
N SER A 397 3.88 16.77 5.06
CA SER A 397 3.99 18.22 4.92
C SER A 397 5.42 18.67 5.21
N GLY A 398 6.17 18.01 6.10
CA GLY A 398 7.59 18.29 6.28
C GLY A 398 8.52 17.88 5.13
N MET A 399 8.04 17.16 4.09
CA MET A 399 8.93 16.47 3.15
C MET A 399 9.61 17.44 2.17
N ILE A 400 10.95 17.43 2.11
CA ILE A 400 11.72 18.32 1.21
C ILE A 400 11.59 17.92 -0.26
N GLU A 401 11.84 18.85 -1.17
CA GLU A 401 11.65 18.65 -2.62
C GLU A 401 12.48 17.46 -3.16
N GLU A 402 13.70 17.26 -2.68
CA GLU A 402 14.54 16.13 -3.07
C GLU A 402 13.91 14.77 -2.71
N GLU A 403 13.33 14.66 -1.52
CA GLU A 403 12.65 13.45 -1.05
C GLU A 403 11.33 13.23 -1.81
N GLN A 404 10.58 14.30 -2.10
CA GLN A 404 9.38 14.24 -2.93
C GLN A 404 9.71 13.72 -4.33
N ARG A 405 10.75 14.27 -4.98
CA ARG A 405 11.22 13.79 -6.29
C ARG A 405 11.66 12.33 -6.24
N ARG A 406 12.31 11.91 -5.15
CA ARG A 406 12.71 10.51 -4.98
C ARG A 406 11.50 9.59 -4.80
N LEU A 407 10.50 9.98 -4.00
CA LEU A 407 9.24 9.25 -3.85
C LEU A 407 8.52 9.13 -5.21
N GLN A 408 8.41 10.24 -5.95
CA GLN A 408 7.83 10.27 -7.30
C GLN A 408 8.55 9.30 -8.24
N ALA A 409 9.88 9.28 -8.22
CA ALA A 409 10.66 8.38 -9.05
C ALA A 409 10.48 6.90 -8.65
N GLN A 410 10.38 6.57 -7.36
CA GLN A 410 10.06 5.19 -6.92
C GLN A 410 8.65 4.75 -7.36
N ALA A 411 7.67 5.66 -7.26
CA ALA A 411 6.29 5.43 -7.68
C ALA A 411 6.17 5.26 -9.20
N GLN A 412 6.86 6.08 -9.98
CA GLN A 412 6.88 5.96 -11.44
C GLN A 412 7.55 4.66 -11.88
N LYS A 413 8.64 4.23 -11.22
CA LYS A 413 9.22 2.90 -11.48
C LYS A 413 8.21 1.79 -11.24
N ALA A 414 7.40 1.88 -10.19
CA ALA A 414 6.38 0.87 -9.89
C ALA A 414 5.30 0.80 -10.99
N ILE A 415 4.83 1.96 -11.47
CA ILE A 415 3.93 2.06 -12.62
C ILE A 415 4.57 1.45 -13.88
N ASN A 416 5.81 1.80 -14.19
CA ASN A 416 6.50 1.30 -15.38
C ASN A 416 6.70 -0.23 -15.32
N ILE A 417 6.92 -0.79 -14.13
CA ILE A 417 6.95 -2.25 -13.92
C ILE A 417 5.55 -2.83 -14.14
N PHE A 418 4.51 -2.26 -13.53
CA PHE A 418 3.11 -2.68 -13.72
C PHE A 418 2.71 -2.67 -15.20
N ALA A 419 2.99 -1.60 -15.93
CA ALA A 419 2.71 -1.46 -17.36
C ALA A 419 3.48 -2.46 -18.24
N ARG A 420 4.60 -3.01 -17.77
CA ARG A 420 5.36 -4.05 -18.49
C ARG A 420 4.95 -5.48 -18.14
N THR A 421 4.15 -5.63 -17.07
CA THR A 421 3.90 -6.94 -16.44
C THR A 421 2.41 -7.24 -16.40
N LEU A 422 1.74 -7.01 -15.28
CA LEU A 422 0.32 -7.29 -15.08
C LEU A 422 -0.57 -6.32 -15.89
N GLY A 423 -0.21 -5.05 -15.93
CA GLY A 423 -0.94 -3.99 -16.64
C GLY A 423 -0.62 -3.87 -18.13
N LYS A 424 0.22 -4.75 -18.69
CA LYS A 424 0.70 -4.68 -20.10
C LYS A 424 -0.38 -4.64 -21.17
N HIS A 425 -1.57 -5.11 -20.82
CA HIS A 425 -2.71 -5.22 -21.72
C HIS A 425 -3.82 -4.20 -21.41
N GLN A 426 -3.59 -3.30 -20.43
CA GLN A 426 -4.44 -2.13 -20.28
C GLN A 426 -4.27 -1.21 -21.49
N ARG A 427 -5.35 -0.54 -21.88
CA ARG A 427 -5.32 0.47 -22.95
C ARG A 427 -4.71 1.79 -22.50
N VAL A 428 -4.71 2.02 -21.19
CA VAL A 428 -4.13 3.19 -20.54
C VAL A 428 -3.04 2.75 -19.56
N GLU A 429 -1.90 3.42 -19.62
CA GLU A 429 -0.88 3.33 -18.58
C GLU A 429 -1.29 4.22 -17.40
N PRO A 430 -1.14 3.78 -16.14
CA PRO A 430 -1.48 4.62 -15.00
C PRO A 430 -0.66 5.92 -14.97
N GLU A 431 -1.33 7.06 -14.77
CA GLU A 431 -0.69 8.35 -14.54
C GLU A 431 -0.41 8.57 -13.05
N LEU A 432 0.80 9.02 -12.70
CA LEU A 432 1.18 9.35 -11.34
C LEU A 432 0.81 10.79 -10.99
N ASN A 433 0.10 10.98 -9.88
CA ASN A 433 -0.18 12.30 -9.31
C ASN A 433 0.40 12.39 -7.90
N LEU A 434 1.38 13.26 -7.68
CA LEU A 434 1.94 13.57 -6.36
C LEU A 434 1.77 15.08 -6.14
N SER A 435 0.54 15.50 -5.83
CA SER A 435 0.13 16.90 -5.98
C SER A 435 -0.30 17.61 -4.69
N ILE A 436 -0.45 16.87 -3.60
CA ILE A 436 -0.96 17.39 -2.33
C ILE A 436 -0.24 16.74 -1.15
N ASP A 437 0.13 17.56 -0.17
CA ASP A 437 0.67 17.11 1.10
C ASP A 437 -0.43 16.63 2.06
N GLU A 438 -0.03 15.84 3.06
CA GLU A 438 -0.95 15.20 4.02
C GLU A 438 -1.84 16.23 4.74
N ALA A 439 -1.29 17.34 5.26
CA ALA A 439 -2.07 18.35 5.97
C ALA A 439 -3.01 19.17 5.05
N SER A 440 -2.58 19.52 3.83
CA SER A 440 -3.46 20.16 2.84
C SER A 440 -4.64 19.27 2.47
N ALA A 441 -4.44 17.96 2.41
CA ALA A 441 -5.53 17.01 2.18
C ALA A 441 -6.52 17.01 3.36
N VAL A 442 -6.06 17.04 4.61
CA VAL A 442 -6.94 17.19 5.78
C VAL A 442 -7.79 18.47 5.67
N HIS A 443 -7.19 19.60 5.27
CA HIS A 443 -7.93 20.85 5.06
C HIS A 443 -9.05 20.67 4.03
N LEU A 444 -8.78 20.02 2.89
CA LEU A 444 -9.79 19.81 1.86
C LEU A 444 -10.94 18.91 2.32
N THR A 445 -10.64 17.87 3.11
CA THR A 445 -11.69 17.04 3.74
C THR A 445 -12.58 17.88 4.65
N TYR A 446 -11.98 18.72 5.51
CA TYR A 446 -12.72 19.60 6.40
C TYR A 446 -13.57 20.63 5.63
N ILE A 447 -12.96 21.37 4.71
CA ILE A 447 -13.64 22.39 3.89
C ILE A 447 -14.80 21.76 3.13
N TRP A 448 -14.57 20.63 2.46
CA TRP A 448 -15.64 19.96 1.70
C TRP A 448 -16.77 19.45 2.60
N SER A 449 -16.45 18.94 3.79
CA SER A 449 -17.45 18.53 4.79
C SER A 449 -18.34 19.71 5.19
N GLU A 450 -17.73 20.84 5.56
CA GLU A 450 -18.46 22.05 5.96
C GLU A 450 -19.31 22.61 4.82
N LEU A 451 -18.77 22.64 3.60
CA LEU A 451 -19.54 23.06 2.42
C LEU A 451 -20.76 22.16 2.20
N ARG A 452 -20.61 20.84 2.34
CA ARG A 452 -21.74 19.91 2.21
C ARG A 452 -22.83 20.16 3.24
N LEU A 453 -22.47 20.50 4.48
CA LEU A 453 -23.43 20.85 5.53
C LEU A 453 -24.17 22.16 5.24
N LEU A 454 -23.51 23.10 4.55
CA LEU A 454 -24.05 24.41 4.19
C LEU A 454 -24.70 24.43 2.78
N GLY A 455 -25.09 23.26 2.26
CA GLY A 455 -25.76 23.18 0.95
C GLY A 455 -24.86 23.58 -0.22
N GLN A 456 -23.54 23.43 -0.08
CA GLN A 456 -22.49 23.80 -1.02
C GLN A 456 -22.38 25.31 -1.28
N ASP A 457 -22.78 26.16 -0.32
CA ASP A 457 -22.59 27.60 -0.38
C ASP A 457 -21.26 28.05 0.28
N PRO A 458 -20.20 28.33 -0.50
CA PRO A 458 -18.94 28.80 0.06
C PRO A 458 -19.05 30.17 0.72
N ARG A 459 -19.97 31.04 0.27
CA ARG A 459 -20.09 32.41 0.82
C ARG A 459 -20.54 32.35 2.27
N LEU A 460 -21.49 31.47 2.57
CA LEU A 460 -21.97 31.24 3.93
C LEU A 460 -20.86 30.69 4.83
N TRP A 461 -20.05 29.77 4.32
CA TRP A 461 -18.91 29.22 5.06
C TRP A 461 -17.88 30.30 5.39
N PHE A 462 -17.42 31.07 4.38
CA PHE A 462 -16.47 32.16 4.59
C PHE A 462 -16.99 33.24 5.55
N ALA A 463 -18.27 33.61 5.43
CA ALA A 463 -18.90 34.59 6.33
C ALA A 463 -18.98 34.10 7.79
N THR A 464 -19.13 32.79 7.99
CA THR A 464 -19.20 32.17 9.32
C THR A 464 -17.82 31.96 9.92
N MET A 465 -16.83 31.61 9.08
CA MET A 465 -15.53 31.13 9.55
C MET A 465 -14.48 32.22 9.67
N ARG A 466 -14.54 33.32 8.90
CA ARG A 466 -13.53 34.37 9.02
C ARG A 466 -13.59 35.08 10.38
N GLN A 467 -12.44 35.40 10.97
CA GLN A 467 -12.35 36.40 12.03
C GLN A 467 -12.12 37.80 11.45
N ASP A 468 -12.67 38.82 12.11
CA ASP A 468 -12.34 40.20 11.80
C ASP A 468 -10.93 40.50 12.32
N ARG A 469 -9.99 40.68 11.39
CA ARG A 469 -8.58 40.95 11.69
C ARG A 469 -8.27 42.46 11.77
N GLY A 470 -9.28 43.32 11.59
CA GLY A 470 -9.10 44.75 11.39
C GLY A 470 -8.42 45.08 10.05
N GLU A 471 -8.35 46.36 9.70
CA GLU A 471 -7.52 46.82 8.59
C GLU A 471 -6.03 46.65 8.97
N GLN A 472 -5.26 45.94 8.15
CA GLN A 472 -3.80 45.98 8.28
C GLN A 472 -3.35 47.44 8.05
N PRO A 473 -2.50 48.03 8.92
CA PRO A 473 -1.85 49.28 8.59
C PRO A 473 -1.12 49.09 7.27
N ALA A 474 -1.36 49.97 6.30
CA ALA A 474 -0.63 49.95 5.04
C ALA A 474 0.87 49.88 5.35
N GLU A 475 1.58 48.91 4.74
CA GLU A 475 3.04 48.83 4.86
C GLU A 475 3.63 50.22 4.53
N GLU A 476 4.24 50.87 5.52
CA GLU A 476 5.00 52.09 5.27
C GLU A 476 6.16 51.71 4.35
N GLU A 477 6.06 52.09 3.07
CA GLU A 477 7.16 51.99 2.14
C GLU A 477 8.41 52.61 2.80
N PRO A 478 9.54 51.89 2.89
CA PRO A 478 10.75 52.46 3.45
C PRO A 478 11.12 53.72 2.64
N PRO A 479 11.49 54.83 3.29
CA PRO A 479 11.66 56.11 2.60
C PRO A 479 12.67 55.94 1.47
N SER A 480 12.22 56.26 0.26
CA SER A 480 13.03 56.20 -0.95
C SER A 480 14.36 56.92 -0.70
N ARG A 481 15.47 56.17 -0.73
CA ARG A 481 16.80 56.77 -0.69
C ARG A 481 17.01 57.55 -1.97
N GLU A 482 16.98 58.88 -1.87
CA GLU A 482 17.46 59.75 -2.94
C GLU A 482 18.89 59.33 -3.34
N PRO A 483 19.20 59.18 -4.64
CA PRO A 483 20.52 58.81 -5.07
C PRO A 483 21.50 59.96 -4.84
N ALA A 484 22.44 59.77 -3.93
CA ALA A 484 23.59 60.66 -3.77
C ALA A 484 24.36 60.77 -5.11
N ALA A 485 24.54 61.99 -5.58
CA ALA A 485 25.24 62.30 -6.82
C ALA A 485 26.71 61.82 -6.78
N ALA A 486 27.10 61.00 -7.76
CA ALA A 486 28.50 60.66 -8.02
C ALA A 486 29.06 61.51 -9.18
N PRO A 487 30.31 61.98 -9.11
CA PRO A 487 30.85 62.94 -10.07
C PRO A 487 31.28 62.28 -11.39
N ALA A 488 31.22 63.10 -12.43
CA ALA A 488 31.45 62.74 -13.83
C ALA A 488 32.87 62.25 -14.14
N ALA A 489 32.98 61.11 -14.82
CA ALA A 489 34.14 60.79 -15.66
C ALA A 489 33.73 59.96 -16.88
N ARG A 490 33.98 60.55 -18.06
CA ARG A 490 33.77 59.98 -19.40
C ARG A 490 34.56 58.69 -19.61
N ARG A 491 33.93 57.60 -20.08
CA ARG A 491 34.58 56.60 -20.94
C ARG A 491 33.64 56.08 -22.03
N ARG A 492 34.18 56.07 -23.25
CA ARG A 492 33.56 55.80 -24.55
C ARG A 492 33.04 54.37 -24.68
N ALA A 493 31.90 54.23 -25.35
CA ALA A 493 31.32 52.97 -25.80
C ALA A 493 32.25 52.22 -26.78
N ARG A 494 32.35 50.91 -26.63
CA ARG A 494 32.80 49.97 -27.66
C ARG A 494 31.61 49.07 -28.02
N PRO A 495 31.27 48.88 -29.31
CA PRO A 495 30.25 47.91 -29.69
C PRO A 495 30.86 46.50 -29.65
N VAL A 496 30.17 45.56 -29.02
CA VAL A 496 30.55 44.14 -29.02
C VAL A 496 29.93 43.47 -30.25
N LEU A 497 30.79 42.92 -31.11
CA LEU A 497 30.43 42.09 -32.26
C LEU A 497 29.84 40.75 -31.81
N ARG A 498 28.70 40.37 -32.40
CA ARG A 498 28.03 39.06 -32.23
C ARG A 498 28.69 38.01 -33.12
N ARG A 499 29.09 36.86 -32.58
CA ARG A 499 29.46 35.65 -33.36
C ARG A 499 28.19 34.85 -33.69
N PRO A 500 28.00 34.32 -34.92
CA PRO A 500 26.91 33.41 -35.25
C PRO A 500 27.20 31.99 -34.73
N GLY A 501 26.24 31.33 -34.08
CA GLY A 501 26.28 29.87 -33.83
C GLY A 501 26.42 29.37 -32.38
N GLY A 502 26.16 30.20 -31.35
CA GLY A 502 26.10 29.72 -29.95
C GLY A 502 24.68 29.31 -29.52
N PRO A 503 24.52 28.41 -28.52
CA PRO A 503 23.21 28.01 -28.00
C PRO A 503 22.44 29.21 -27.44
N THR A 504 21.14 29.26 -27.70
CA THR A 504 20.24 30.28 -27.16
C THR A 504 20.28 30.23 -25.63
N PRO A 505 20.52 31.35 -24.92
CA PRO A 505 20.35 31.36 -23.46
C PRO A 505 18.88 31.07 -23.13
N PRO A 506 18.59 30.44 -21.98
CA PRO A 506 17.22 30.18 -21.57
C PRO A 506 16.44 31.50 -21.53
N PRO A 507 15.13 31.48 -21.84
CA PRO A 507 14.35 32.71 -21.83
C PRO A 507 14.47 33.34 -20.43
N ARG A 508 14.98 34.56 -20.38
CA ARG A 508 14.83 35.41 -19.20
C ARG A 508 13.33 35.43 -18.90
N ARG A 509 12.93 34.90 -17.73
CA ARG A 509 11.58 35.09 -17.19
C ARG A 509 11.24 36.57 -17.37
N ARG A 510 10.21 36.84 -18.17
CA ARG A 510 9.58 38.15 -18.17
C ARG A 510 9.05 38.33 -16.76
N SER A 511 9.64 39.24 -16.01
CA SER A 511 9.08 39.79 -14.79
C SER A 511 7.85 40.62 -15.18
N GLY A 512 6.72 39.93 -15.35
CA GLY A 512 5.46 40.53 -15.83
C GLY A 512 4.45 39.50 -16.29
N ASP A 513 4.38 38.33 -15.63
CA ASP A 513 3.13 37.58 -15.58
C ASP A 513 2.37 38.16 -14.38
N ASP A 514 1.17 38.69 -14.64
CA ASP A 514 0.31 39.35 -13.67
C ASP A 514 0.15 38.50 -12.39
N GLU A 515 0.73 38.95 -11.26
CA GLU A 515 0.30 38.53 -9.94
C GLU A 515 -1.15 39.02 -9.75
N GLN A 516 -2.13 38.21 -10.17
CA GLN A 516 -3.49 38.37 -9.68
C GLN A 516 -3.41 38.33 -8.15
N ALA A 517 -3.67 39.46 -7.50
CA ALA A 517 -3.72 39.58 -6.05
C ALA A 517 -4.54 38.43 -5.46
N PHE A 518 -4.00 37.75 -4.45
CA PHE A 518 -4.62 36.59 -3.80
C PHE A 518 -5.83 37.04 -2.96
N GLY A 519 -6.97 37.31 -3.62
CA GLY A 519 -8.19 37.80 -2.97
C GLY A 519 -7.98 39.05 -2.08
N GLU A 520 -8.98 39.41 -1.29
CA GLU A 520 -8.84 40.44 -0.26
C GLU A 520 -8.37 39.79 1.06
N PRO A 521 -7.28 40.25 1.70
CA PRO A 521 -6.81 39.68 2.98
C PRO A 521 -7.87 39.74 4.10
N ALA A 522 -8.78 40.71 4.05
CA ALA A 522 -9.89 40.85 5.00
C ALA A 522 -11.00 39.80 4.80
N SER A 523 -11.01 39.06 3.69
CA SER A 523 -12.01 38.03 3.39
C SER A 523 -11.49 36.59 3.53
N GLU A 524 -10.21 36.40 3.89
CA GLU A 524 -9.59 35.07 3.89
C GLU A 524 -9.91 34.28 5.17
N VAL A 525 -10.00 32.95 5.03
CA VAL A 525 -10.05 32.01 6.15
C VAL A 525 -8.69 31.34 6.25
N ARG A 526 -8.09 31.34 7.44
CA ARG A 526 -6.81 30.68 7.73
C ARG A 526 -7.07 29.43 8.55
N ILE A 527 -6.55 28.31 8.08
CA ILE A 527 -6.67 27.01 8.74
C ILE A 527 -5.27 26.52 9.06
N ALA A 528 -5.06 26.09 10.30
CA ALA A 528 -3.91 25.32 10.71
C ALA A 528 -4.29 23.85 10.86
N CYS A 529 -3.35 22.95 10.57
CA CYS A 529 -3.49 21.52 10.82
C CYS A 529 -2.24 21.01 11.54
N ILE A 530 -2.44 20.40 12.70
CA ILE A 530 -1.43 19.61 13.40
C ILE A 530 -1.75 18.14 13.11
N ASP A 531 -0.92 17.49 12.29
CA ASP A 531 -1.04 16.06 12.00
C ASP A 531 -0.01 15.28 12.82
N VAL A 532 -0.48 14.54 13.82
CA VAL A 532 0.38 13.71 14.66
C VAL A 532 0.45 12.31 14.03
N GLY A 533 1.50 12.08 13.24
CA GLY A 533 1.76 10.81 12.59
C GLY A 533 2.39 9.77 13.53
N GLY A 534 2.64 8.58 12.97
CA GLY A 534 3.31 7.49 13.70
C GLY A 534 4.79 7.75 14.01
N GLY A 535 5.44 8.70 13.34
CA GLY A 535 6.84 9.04 13.60
C GLY A 535 7.25 10.47 13.25
N THR A 536 6.30 11.30 12.83
CA THR A 536 6.48 12.73 12.62
C THR A 536 5.24 13.46 13.10
N THR A 537 5.38 14.72 13.47
CA THR A 537 4.26 15.62 13.76
C THR A 537 4.45 16.86 12.91
N ASP A 538 3.50 17.08 12.00
CA ASP A 538 3.60 18.13 10.99
C ASP A 538 2.63 19.26 11.32
N LEU A 539 3.04 20.51 11.08
CA LEU A 539 2.21 21.70 11.15
C LEU A 539 2.14 22.34 9.76
N MET A 540 0.93 22.56 9.27
CA MET A 540 0.71 23.38 8.08
C MET A 540 -0.34 24.43 8.37
N ILE A 541 -0.11 25.66 7.90
CA ILE A 541 -1.07 26.76 7.98
C ILE A 541 -1.29 27.27 6.56
N ALA A 542 -2.54 27.34 6.12
CA ALA A 542 -2.91 27.84 4.81
C ALA A 542 -4.02 28.89 4.92
N ARG A 543 -4.00 29.84 3.99
CA ARG A 543 -5.09 30.78 3.74
C ARG A 543 -5.94 30.31 2.57
N TYR A 544 -7.23 30.59 2.64
CA TYR A 544 -8.20 30.33 1.60
C TYR A 544 -8.95 31.62 1.30
N ASN A 545 -9.25 31.85 0.03
CA ASN A 545 -10.11 32.95 -0.41
C ASN A 545 -11.18 32.42 -1.36
N PHE A 546 -12.38 32.98 -1.25
CA PHE A 546 -13.47 32.73 -2.16
C PHE A 546 -13.38 33.66 -3.37
N GLU A 547 -13.44 33.09 -4.56
CA GLU A 547 -13.47 33.82 -5.81
C GLU A 547 -14.80 33.53 -6.53
N SER A 548 -15.69 34.52 -6.55
CA SER A 548 -16.90 34.40 -7.35
C SER A 548 -16.58 34.64 -8.82
N ARG A 549 -16.73 33.59 -9.64
CA ARG A 549 -16.57 33.63 -11.10
C ARG A 549 -17.83 33.03 -11.74
N ILE A 550 -17.76 32.62 -13.02
CA ILE A 550 -18.83 31.83 -13.66
C ILE A 550 -19.04 30.54 -12.86
N ASP A 551 -17.93 29.90 -12.48
CA ASP A 551 -17.88 28.81 -11.52
C ASP A 551 -17.24 29.36 -10.23
N ASP A 552 -17.98 29.32 -9.13
CA ASP A 552 -17.49 29.71 -7.80
C ASP A 552 -16.27 28.86 -7.42
N ALA A 553 -15.17 29.48 -6.98
CA ALA A 553 -13.91 28.79 -6.70
C ALA A 553 -13.35 29.17 -5.32
N ILE A 554 -12.64 28.22 -4.69
CA ILE A 554 -11.87 28.46 -3.47
C ILE A 554 -10.39 28.31 -3.82
N ARG A 555 -9.62 29.38 -3.62
CA ARG A 555 -8.18 29.38 -3.84
C ARG A 555 -7.44 29.27 -2.51
N GLY A 556 -6.57 28.27 -2.37
CA GLY A 556 -5.71 28.07 -1.20
C GLY A 556 -4.25 28.45 -1.46
N ALA A 557 -3.56 28.91 -0.42
CA ALA A 557 -2.10 29.08 -0.41
C ALA A 557 -1.52 28.78 0.97
N VAL A 558 -0.45 27.98 1.00
CA VAL A 558 0.30 27.68 2.22
C VAL A 558 1.01 28.94 2.72
N LEU A 559 0.86 29.23 4.01
CA LEU A 559 1.50 30.32 4.75
C LEU A 559 2.70 29.83 5.56
N HIS A 560 2.57 28.63 6.13
CA HIS A 560 3.59 28.03 6.99
C HIS A 560 3.56 26.51 6.87
N GLN A 561 4.72 25.88 6.98
CA GLN A 561 4.90 24.44 6.90
C GLN A 561 6.11 24.06 7.75
N ASP A 562 5.92 23.12 8.67
CA ASP A 562 6.95 22.60 9.57
C ASP A 562 6.69 21.10 9.83
N GLY A 563 7.73 20.35 10.18
CA GLY A 563 7.64 18.92 10.40
C GLY A 563 8.77 18.41 11.27
N ILE A 564 8.43 17.74 12.37
CA ILE A 564 9.39 17.28 13.37
C ILE A 564 9.33 15.76 13.49
N ALA A 565 10.49 15.11 13.60
CA ALA A 565 10.65 13.67 13.79
C ALA A 565 10.31 13.22 15.22
N LEU A 566 9.09 13.53 15.66
CA LEU A 566 8.48 13.16 16.94
C LEU A 566 7.04 12.78 16.64
N GLY A 567 6.59 11.59 17.05
CA GLY A 567 5.22 11.14 16.81
C GLY A 567 4.78 10.02 17.75
N GLY A 568 3.84 9.20 17.29
CA GLY A 568 3.28 8.10 18.09
C GLY A 568 4.31 7.05 18.53
N ASP A 569 5.37 6.81 17.76
CA ASP A 569 6.45 5.88 18.15
C ASP A 569 7.19 6.35 19.41
N GLN A 570 7.44 7.65 19.55
CA GLN A 570 8.03 8.24 20.75
C GLN A 570 7.09 8.15 21.96
N LEU A 571 5.78 8.31 21.75
CA LEU A 571 4.78 8.10 22.80
C LEU A 571 4.80 6.64 23.29
N VAL A 572 4.75 5.68 22.36
CA VAL A 572 4.84 4.25 22.69
C VAL A 572 6.13 3.96 23.45
N LYS A 573 7.27 4.46 22.98
CA LYS A 573 8.55 4.30 23.67
C LYS A 573 8.50 4.83 25.10
N ARG A 574 7.99 6.06 25.31
CA ARG A 574 7.92 6.68 26.64
C ARG A 574 6.97 5.93 27.57
N LEU A 575 5.84 5.45 27.05
CA LEU A 575 4.89 4.61 27.77
C LEU A 575 5.53 3.29 28.24
N LEU A 576 6.29 2.65 27.36
CA LEU A 576 7.03 1.42 27.69
C LEU A 576 8.07 1.67 28.78
N GLU A 577 8.85 2.75 28.68
CA GLU A 577 9.92 3.08 29.62
C GLU A 577 9.40 3.51 31.01
N THR A 578 8.19 4.08 31.08
CA THR A 578 7.68 4.72 32.30
C THR A 578 6.66 3.88 33.05
N ILE A 579 5.87 3.06 32.33
CA ILE A 579 4.73 2.33 32.90
C ILE A 579 4.88 0.83 32.66
N ILE A 580 4.88 0.40 31.39
CA ILE A 580 4.63 -1.01 31.06
C ILE A 580 5.82 -1.91 31.40
N VAL A 581 7.04 -1.58 30.96
CA VAL A 581 8.23 -2.40 31.26
C VAL A 581 8.56 -2.41 32.77
N PRO A 582 8.50 -1.26 33.48
CA PRO A 582 8.66 -1.26 34.94
C PRO A 582 7.65 -2.16 35.67
N LEU A 583 6.35 -2.05 35.35
CA LEU A 583 5.32 -2.90 35.97
C LEU A 583 5.54 -4.38 35.64
N PHE A 584 5.84 -4.70 34.38
CA PHE A 584 6.14 -6.06 33.95
C PHE A 584 7.34 -6.65 34.71
N ALA A 585 8.41 -5.86 34.89
CA ALA A 585 9.58 -6.28 35.66
C ALA A 585 9.25 -6.49 37.14
N GLU A 586 8.45 -5.60 37.74
CA GLU A 586 8.03 -5.69 39.14
C GLU A 586 7.19 -6.95 39.40
N VAL A 587 6.16 -7.19 38.58
CA VAL A 587 5.27 -8.35 38.70
C VAL A 587 6.04 -9.66 38.55
N LEU A 588 7.00 -9.71 37.64
CA LEU A 588 7.84 -10.90 37.43
C LEU A 588 8.98 -11.03 38.43
N GLY A 589 9.23 -10.01 39.26
CA GLY A 589 10.34 -9.98 40.20
C GLY A 589 11.72 -9.95 39.52
N LEU A 590 11.83 -9.32 38.35
CA LEU A 590 13.09 -9.25 37.59
C LEU A 590 14.12 -8.38 38.33
N GLU A 591 15.36 -8.88 38.39
CA GLU A 591 16.49 -8.08 38.86
C GLU A 591 16.80 -6.95 37.87
N GLU A 592 17.21 -5.78 38.38
CA GLU A 592 17.51 -4.60 37.55
C GLU A 592 18.56 -4.89 36.46
N GLU A 593 19.57 -5.72 36.78
CA GLU A 593 20.60 -6.13 35.82
C GLU A 593 20.02 -6.91 34.62
N ASP A 594 19.00 -7.75 34.86
CA ASP A 594 18.34 -8.56 33.84
C ASP A 594 17.38 -7.71 33.00
N VAL A 595 16.68 -6.75 33.63
CA VAL A 595 15.86 -5.76 32.93
C VAL A 595 16.72 -4.95 31.96
N GLN A 596 17.87 -4.45 32.42
CA GLN A 596 18.80 -3.70 31.57
C GLN A 596 19.42 -4.59 30.47
N LEU A 597 19.68 -5.86 30.75
CA LEU A 597 20.20 -6.81 29.76
C LEU A 597 19.17 -7.05 28.64
N LEU A 598 17.92 -7.34 29.00
CA LEU A 598 16.88 -7.80 28.08
C LEU A 598 16.12 -6.66 27.42
N PHE A 599 15.83 -5.59 28.15
CA PHE A 599 14.94 -4.51 27.71
C PHE A 599 15.62 -3.13 27.67
N GLY A 600 16.81 -2.99 28.27
CA GLY A 600 17.59 -1.75 28.26
C GLY A 600 18.29 -1.45 26.92
N PRO A 601 19.07 -0.36 26.81
CA PRO A 601 19.79 0.00 25.59
C PRO A 601 20.70 -1.11 25.05
N GLU A 602 20.93 -1.12 23.73
CA GLU A 602 21.89 -2.08 23.16
C GLU A 602 23.31 -1.79 23.62
N VAL A 603 23.97 -2.83 24.11
CA VAL A 603 25.35 -2.85 24.59
C VAL A 603 26.03 -4.14 24.13
N PRO A 604 27.38 -4.22 24.07
CA PRO A 604 28.06 -5.43 23.59
C PRO A 604 27.60 -6.73 24.26
N LYS A 605 27.25 -6.68 25.56
CA LYS A 605 26.78 -7.84 26.35
C LYS A 605 25.41 -8.37 25.93
N ASN A 606 24.52 -7.57 25.32
CA ASN A 606 23.17 -8.01 24.94
C ASN A 606 22.95 -8.08 23.43
N ARG A 607 24.03 -7.92 22.64
CA ARG A 607 23.97 -7.95 21.18
C ARG A 607 23.56 -9.32 20.62
N GLU A 608 23.87 -10.39 21.34
CA GLU A 608 23.46 -11.76 20.99
C GLU A 608 21.94 -11.96 21.04
N PHE A 609 21.24 -11.17 21.87
CA PHE A 609 19.79 -11.20 21.99
C PHE A 609 19.08 -10.23 21.03
N ARG A 610 19.81 -9.51 20.16
CA ARG A 610 19.23 -8.44 19.32
C ARG A 610 17.97 -8.89 18.59
N ALA A 611 17.99 -10.07 17.97
CA ALA A 611 16.85 -10.60 17.22
C ALA A 611 15.66 -10.90 18.13
N GLN A 612 15.89 -11.58 19.27
CA GLN A 612 14.85 -11.91 20.25
C GLN A 612 14.25 -10.64 20.86
N ARG A 613 15.08 -9.64 21.19
CA ARG A 613 14.66 -8.35 21.74
C ARG A 613 13.77 -7.58 20.77
N VAL A 614 14.15 -7.51 19.50
CA VAL A 614 13.28 -6.94 18.45
C VAL A 614 11.95 -7.70 18.36
N GLY A 615 11.99 -9.03 18.50
CA GLY A 615 10.81 -9.88 18.58
C GLY A 615 9.90 -9.53 19.77
N TRP A 616 10.42 -9.45 20.98
CA TRP A 616 9.66 -9.13 22.19
C TRP A 616 9.13 -7.71 22.18
N ILE A 617 9.89 -6.72 21.70
CA ILE A 617 9.39 -5.36 21.56
C ILE A 617 8.17 -5.34 20.64
N ASN A 618 8.26 -5.92 19.44
CA ASN A 618 7.19 -5.82 18.46
C ASN A 618 6.00 -6.76 18.73
N ARG A 619 6.20 -7.88 19.42
CA ARG A 619 5.17 -8.92 19.60
C ARG A 619 4.65 -9.07 21.03
N LEU A 620 5.29 -8.44 22.02
CA LEU A 620 4.85 -8.40 23.41
C LEU A 620 4.58 -6.96 23.86
N PHE A 621 5.59 -6.10 23.84
CA PHE A 621 5.45 -4.76 24.44
C PHE A 621 4.65 -3.76 23.61
N VAL A 622 4.84 -3.71 22.29
CA VAL A 622 4.05 -2.83 21.41
C VAL A 622 2.56 -3.19 21.44
N PRO A 623 2.14 -4.48 21.38
CA PRO A 623 0.74 -4.84 21.57
C PRO A 623 0.16 -4.41 22.92
N LEU A 624 0.88 -4.58 24.03
CA LEU A 624 0.46 -4.08 25.34
C LEU A 624 0.29 -2.56 25.35
N ALA A 625 1.25 -1.83 24.76
CA ALA A 625 1.16 -0.37 24.63
C ALA A 625 -0.04 0.05 23.78
N GLN A 626 -0.35 -0.68 22.71
CA GLN A 626 -1.50 -0.39 21.86
C GLN A 626 -2.82 -0.65 22.59
N ALA A 627 -2.92 -1.74 23.36
CA ALA A 627 -4.09 -2.02 24.21
C ALA A 627 -4.27 -0.91 25.26
N TYR A 628 -3.19 -0.50 25.92
CA TYR A 628 -3.20 0.60 26.89
C TYR A 628 -3.67 1.92 26.26
N LEU A 629 -3.13 2.28 25.09
CA LEU A 629 -3.53 3.49 24.37
C LEU A 629 -4.99 3.45 23.92
N ASN A 630 -5.51 2.28 23.52
CA ASN A 630 -6.92 2.13 23.16
C ASN A 630 -7.81 2.37 24.38
N ASN A 631 -7.50 1.74 25.52
CA ASN A 631 -8.23 1.95 26.77
C ASN A 631 -8.17 3.42 27.22
N ALA A 632 -7.00 4.07 27.09
CA ALA A 632 -6.84 5.49 27.42
C ALA A 632 -7.66 6.42 26.51
N VAL A 633 -7.83 6.08 25.22
CA VAL A 633 -8.67 6.83 24.30
C VAL A 633 -10.16 6.63 24.57
N ASP A 634 -10.55 5.41 24.95
CA ASP A 634 -11.94 5.04 25.23
C ASP A 634 -12.34 5.35 26.71
N ASP A 635 -11.45 5.97 27.48
CA ASP A 635 -11.60 6.31 28.92
C ASP A 635 -11.92 5.08 29.81
N VAL A 636 -11.36 3.92 29.45
CA VAL A 636 -11.46 2.66 30.19
C VAL A 636 -10.28 2.54 31.15
N THR A 637 -10.57 2.52 32.46
CA THR A 637 -9.52 2.55 33.52
C THR A 637 -9.56 1.35 34.45
N ASP A 638 -10.63 0.56 34.41
CA ASP A 638 -10.91 -0.55 35.31
C ASP A 638 -10.82 -1.94 34.65
N GLU A 639 -10.51 -1.99 33.34
CA GLU A 639 -10.26 -3.24 32.62
C GLU A 639 -8.75 -3.54 32.57
N PRO A 640 -8.27 -4.61 33.25
CA PRO A 640 -6.85 -4.94 33.29
C PRO A 640 -6.39 -5.56 31.97
N ILE A 641 -5.21 -5.15 31.52
CA ILE A 641 -4.53 -5.66 30.34
C ILE A 641 -3.43 -6.62 30.79
N SER A 642 -3.40 -7.83 30.23
CA SER A 642 -2.37 -8.81 30.56
C SER A 642 -1.64 -9.34 29.34
N HIS A 643 -0.33 -9.57 29.46
CA HIS A 643 0.45 -10.21 28.39
C HIS A 643 0.18 -11.70 28.24
N THR A 644 -0.52 -12.31 29.19
CA THR A 644 -0.98 -13.70 29.09
C THR A 644 -2.28 -13.83 28.29
N ASP A 645 -2.94 -12.71 27.96
CA ASP A 645 -4.11 -12.70 27.08
C ASP A 645 -3.70 -13.01 25.64
N PRO A 646 -4.13 -14.16 25.08
CA PRO A 646 -3.78 -14.55 23.71
C PRO A 646 -4.39 -13.63 22.64
N GLU A 647 -5.39 -12.80 22.98
CA GLU A 647 -5.92 -11.79 22.06
C GLU A 647 -5.00 -10.57 21.95
N VAL A 648 -4.14 -10.33 22.95
CA VAL A 648 -3.18 -9.21 22.97
C VAL A 648 -1.79 -9.66 22.55
N VAL A 649 -1.31 -10.78 23.08
CA VAL A 649 0.06 -11.28 22.87
C VAL A 649 0.04 -12.75 22.45
N ASP A 650 0.76 -13.07 21.38
CA ASP A 650 0.94 -14.46 20.93
C ASP A 650 1.72 -15.28 21.98
N PRO A 651 1.15 -16.39 22.51
CA PRO A 651 1.82 -17.22 23.51
C PRO A 651 3.22 -17.69 23.13
N ALA A 652 3.51 -17.87 21.84
CA ALA A 652 4.83 -18.29 21.37
C ALA A 652 5.95 -17.27 21.71
N VAL A 653 5.58 -15.99 21.86
CA VAL A 653 6.51 -14.92 22.27
C VAL A 653 6.87 -15.07 23.74
N LEU A 654 5.89 -15.41 24.57
CA LEU A 654 6.10 -15.67 26.00
C LEU A 654 6.97 -16.90 26.21
N ASP A 655 6.73 -17.97 25.44
CA ASP A 655 7.57 -19.17 25.47
C ASP A 655 9.03 -18.84 25.11
N SER A 656 9.23 -17.98 24.10
CA SER A 656 10.57 -17.51 23.73
C SER A 656 11.24 -16.70 24.85
N LEU A 657 10.49 -15.87 25.58
CA LEU A 657 11.03 -15.11 26.70
C LEU A 657 11.33 -16.01 27.91
N GLN A 658 10.45 -16.97 28.22
CA GLN A 658 10.67 -17.95 29.29
C GLN A 658 11.92 -18.78 29.05
N GLN A 659 12.17 -19.22 27.81
CA GLN A 659 13.40 -19.94 27.46
C GLN A 659 14.66 -19.12 27.76
N VAL A 660 14.63 -17.80 27.54
CA VAL A 660 15.76 -16.93 27.88
C VAL A 660 15.88 -16.75 29.39
N PHE A 661 14.77 -16.57 30.12
CA PHE A 661 14.80 -16.53 31.58
C PHE A 661 15.41 -17.80 32.20
N ASP A 662 14.97 -18.97 31.72
CA ASP A 662 15.47 -20.26 32.18
C ASP A 662 16.97 -20.43 31.86
N THR A 663 17.42 -19.88 30.73
CA THR A 663 18.84 -19.89 30.35
C THR A 663 19.68 -18.97 31.23
N LEU A 664 19.15 -17.80 31.61
CA LEU A 664 19.88 -16.80 32.39
C LEU A 664 19.99 -17.16 33.87
N ARG A 665 18.91 -17.61 34.50
CA ARG A 665 18.82 -17.80 35.96
C ARG A 665 18.47 -19.23 36.39
N GLY A 666 18.10 -20.09 35.46
CA GLY A 666 17.65 -21.46 35.71
C GLY A 666 16.11 -21.58 35.71
N PRO A 667 15.58 -22.80 35.43
CA PRO A 667 14.14 -23.02 35.35
C PRO A 667 13.40 -22.64 36.63
N GLY A 668 12.33 -21.86 36.49
CA GLY A 668 11.44 -21.48 37.59
C GLY A 668 11.93 -20.32 38.46
N TYR A 669 13.08 -19.69 38.14
CA TYR A 669 13.52 -18.47 38.83
C TYR A 669 12.60 -17.28 38.50
N TYR A 670 12.31 -17.08 37.21
CA TYR A 670 11.28 -16.17 36.72
C TYR A 670 10.16 -16.98 36.07
N THR A 671 8.92 -16.54 36.22
CA THR A 671 7.74 -17.18 35.61
C THR A 671 6.97 -16.14 34.80
N VAL A 672 7.11 -16.17 33.46
CA VAL A 672 6.49 -15.18 32.57
C VAL A 672 4.97 -15.27 32.57
N GLN A 673 4.36 -16.40 32.95
CA GLN A 673 2.91 -16.61 32.96
C GLN A 673 2.18 -15.93 34.13
N GLN A 674 2.85 -15.07 34.90
CA GLN A 674 2.17 -14.27 35.92
C GLN A 674 1.33 -13.18 35.24
N GLU A 675 0.06 -13.07 35.65
CA GLU A 675 -0.88 -12.07 35.14
C GLU A 675 -0.39 -10.65 35.42
N LEU A 676 -0.45 -9.80 34.41
CA LEU A 676 -0.19 -8.38 34.54
C LEU A 676 -1.52 -7.67 34.81
N ASP A 677 -1.58 -6.87 35.86
CA ASP A 677 -2.75 -6.06 36.22
C ASP A 677 -2.56 -4.63 35.68
N LEU A 678 -2.27 -4.51 34.37
CA LEU A 678 -1.99 -3.22 33.74
C LEU A 678 -3.30 -2.49 33.46
N CYS A 679 -3.64 -1.54 34.34
CA CYS A 679 -4.75 -0.62 34.17
C CYS A 679 -4.26 0.78 33.77
N VAL A 680 -5.13 1.55 33.11
CA VAL A 680 -4.83 2.94 32.77
C VAL A 680 -4.92 3.82 34.02
N ASP A 681 -3.78 4.29 34.51
CA ASP A 681 -3.71 5.40 35.46
C ASP A 681 -3.66 6.71 34.67
N ARG A 682 -4.72 7.51 34.79
CA ARG A 682 -4.90 8.73 34.00
C ARG A 682 -3.84 9.78 34.31
N GLU A 683 -3.48 9.99 35.58
CA GLU A 683 -2.51 11.02 35.96
C GLU A 683 -1.11 10.63 35.45
N GLN A 684 -0.72 9.37 35.66
CA GLN A 684 0.56 8.85 35.19
C GLN A 684 0.65 8.90 33.66
N PHE A 685 -0.41 8.49 32.96
CA PHE A 685 -0.44 8.48 31.50
C PHE A 685 -0.47 9.90 30.90
N GLU A 686 -1.25 10.81 31.45
CA GLU A 686 -1.25 12.21 31.01
C GLU A 686 0.15 12.84 31.20
N GLY A 687 0.88 12.48 32.26
CA GLY A 687 2.29 12.86 32.43
C GLY A 687 3.20 12.31 31.32
N VAL A 688 2.99 11.08 30.87
CA VAL A 688 3.73 10.50 29.72
C VAL A 688 3.42 11.26 28.43
N VAL A 689 2.17 11.62 28.18
CA VAL A 689 1.78 12.39 26.99
C VAL A 689 2.38 13.80 27.05
N HIS A 690 2.32 14.45 28.21
CA HIS A 690 2.92 15.77 28.45
C HIS A 690 4.42 15.77 28.15
N ASP A 691 5.18 14.83 28.73
CA ASP A 691 6.62 14.67 28.51
C ASP A 691 7.01 14.60 27.02
N VAL A 692 6.13 14.05 26.18
CA VAL A 692 6.40 13.82 24.76
C VAL A 692 5.98 15.00 23.90
N PHE A 693 4.79 15.57 24.14
CA PHE A 693 4.17 16.51 23.19
C PHE A 693 4.09 17.96 23.67
N ASP A 694 4.30 18.24 24.95
CA ASP A 694 4.06 19.57 25.51
C ASP A 694 4.85 20.69 24.82
N GLU A 695 6.18 20.58 24.81
CA GLU A 695 7.08 21.59 24.22
C GLU A 695 6.79 21.80 22.73
N LEU A 696 6.56 20.70 22.00
CA LEU A 696 6.23 20.73 20.58
C LEU A 696 4.89 21.42 20.31
N LEU A 697 3.84 21.05 21.03
CA LEU A 697 2.51 21.62 20.83
C LEU A 697 2.48 23.09 21.24
N PHE A 698 3.19 23.47 22.29
CA PHE A 698 3.34 24.87 22.67
C PHE A 698 3.97 25.71 21.54
N ASP A 699 5.09 25.21 20.98
CA ASP A 699 5.82 25.84 19.88
C ASP A 699 4.95 25.96 18.59
N TYR A 700 4.18 24.91 18.27
CA TYR A 700 3.25 24.93 17.14
C TYR A 700 2.07 25.89 17.38
N CYS A 701 1.49 25.88 18.59
CA CYS A 701 0.39 26.77 18.94
C CYS A 701 0.83 28.25 18.89
N GLN A 702 2.07 28.56 19.25
CA GLN A 702 2.63 29.90 19.09
C GLN A 702 2.64 30.34 17.62
N ARG A 703 3.11 29.49 16.69
CA ARG A 703 3.08 29.79 15.25
C ARG A 703 1.64 29.96 14.74
N ILE A 704 0.70 29.14 15.21
CA ILE A 704 -0.72 29.25 14.86
C ILE A 704 -1.27 30.63 15.24
N VAL A 705 -0.89 31.14 16.42
CA VAL A 705 -1.23 32.49 16.88
C VAL A 705 -0.57 33.57 16.03
N ASP A 706 0.73 33.46 15.75
CA ASP A 706 1.47 34.41 14.92
C ASP A 706 0.85 34.54 13.51
N HIS A 707 0.33 33.43 12.98
CA HIS A 707 -0.36 33.40 11.70
C HIS A 707 -1.86 33.72 11.78
N ASN A 708 -2.42 34.04 12.95
CA ASN A 708 -3.83 34.38 13.16
C ASN A 708 -4.80 33.37 12.49
N ALA A 709 -4.57 32.07 12.73
CA ALA A 709 -5.43 31.02 12.22
C ALA A 709 -6.86 31.13 12.81
N ASP A 710 -7.88 30.95 11.97
CA ASP A 710 -9.30 30.96 12.39
C ASP A 710 -9.77 29.60 12.90
N VAL A 711 -9.11 28.53 12.43
CA VAL A 711 -9.45 27.12 12.70
C VAL A 711 -8.16 26.33 12.88
N VAL A 712 -8.15 25.42 13.85
CA VAL A 712 -7.08 24.44 14.07
C VAL A 712 -7.66 23.05 13.92
N LEU A 713 -7.13 22.26 12.99
CA LEU A 713 -7.48 20.86 12.80
C LEU A 713 -6.46 19.98 13.51
N LEU A 714 -6.94 18.92 14.18
CA LEU A 714 -6.06 17.89 14.76
C LEU A 714 -6.29 16.58 14.02
N ALA A 715 -5.24 16.09 13.37
CA ALA A 715 -5.27 14.86 12.57
C ALA A 715 -4.22 13.86 13.06
N GLY A 716 -4.30 12.64 12.51
CA GLY A 716 -3.40 11.55 12.89
C GLY A 716 -3.85 10.83 14.16
N LEU A 717 -3.41 9.58 14.33
CA LEU A 717 -4.00 8.66 15.32
C LEU A 717 -3.83 9.12 16.79
N PRO A 718 -2.66 9.63 17.23
CA PRO A 718 -2.49 10.13 18.59
C PRO A 718 -3.39 11.33 18.92
N SER A 719 -3.87 12.10 17.92
CA SER A 719 -4.81 13.21 18.18
C SER A 719 -6.15 12.76 18.78
N LYS A 720 -6.46 11.45 18.77
CA LYS A 720 -7.59 10.88 19.52
C LYS A 720 -7.45 11.09 21.04
N LEU A 721 -6.25 11.28 21.56
CA LEU A 721 -6.02 11.49 22.98
C LEU A 721 -6.55 12.86 23.41
N ASP A 722 -7.53 12.86 24.31
CA ASP A 722 -8.15 14.08 24.83
C ASP A 722 -7.13 15.03 25.45
N TYR A 723 -6.07 14.50 26.06
CA TYR A 723 -5.02 15.32 26.65
C TYR A 723 -4.27 16.17 25.60
N ILE A 724 -3.95 15.60 24.43
CA ILE A 724 -3.36 16.36 23.30
C ILE A 724 -4.31 17.47 22.85
N GLN A 725 -5.61 17.16 22.74
CA GLN A 725 -6.61 18.17 22.38
C GLN A 725 -6.71 19.27 23.44
N ASN A 726 -6.60 18.93 24.71
CA ASN A 726 -6.64 19.87 25.83
C ASN A 726 -5.42 20.77 25.87
N LEU A 727 -4.22 20.27 25.56
CA LEU A 727 -3.01 21.10 25.41
C LEU A 727 -3.22 22.15 24.31
N VAL A 728 -3.72 21.76 23.14
CA VAL A 728 -4.00 22.73 22.06
C VAL A 728 -5.07 23.74 22.46
N ARG A 729 -6.14 23.31 23.14
CA ARG A 729 -7.19 24.20 23.70
C ARG A 729 -6.63 25.17 24.75
N MET A 730 -5.59 24.77 25.47
CA MET A 730 -4.93 25.61 26.47
C MET A 730 -4.01 26.65 25.82
N TYR A 731 -3.29 26.27 24.75
CA TYR A 731 -2.25 27.10 24.15
C TYR A 731 -2.74 28.04 23.06
N VAL A 732 -3.81 27.70 22.33
CA VAL A 732 -4.36 28.56 21.28
C VAL A 732 -5.55 29.37 21.81
N PRO A 733 -5.59 30.70 21.66
CA PRO A 733 -6.69 31.57 22.11
C PRO A 733 -7.88 31.53 21.13
N LEU A 734 -8.35 30.33 20.77
CA LEU A 734 -9.52 30.11 19.93
C LEU A 734 -10.66 29.50 20.75
N SER A 735 -11.91 29.75 20.33
CA SER A 735 -13.04 29.07 20.95
C SER A 735 -12.94 27.56 20.69
N PRO A 736 -13.39 26.68 21.62
CA PRO A 736 -13.30 25.23 21.44
C PRO A 736 -13.93 24.71 20.12
N SER A 737 -14.97 25.39 19.62
CA SER A 737 -15.61 25.07 18.32
C SER A 737 -14.71 25.31 17.09
N ARG A 738 -13.58 26.00 17.24
CA ARG A 738 -12.59 26.26 16.19
C ARG A 738 -11.37 25.34 16.27
N ILE A 739 -11.31 24.49 17.30
CA ILE A 739 -10.27 23.48 17.47
C ILE A 739 -10.95 22.15 17.19
N VAL A 740 -10.80 21.67 15.95
CA VAL A 740 -11.58 20.57 15.39
C VAL A 740 -10.70 19.32 15.33
N PRO A 741 -10.81 18.39 16.29
CA PRO A 741 -10.24 17.07 16.13
C PRO A 741 -10.97 16.36 14.98
N MET A 742 -10.22 15.76 14.06
CA MET A 742 -10.81 14.98 12.97
C MET A 742 -11.48 13.70 13.50
N HIS A 743 -11.00 13.15 14.61
CA HIS A 743 -11.71 12.08 15.29
C HIS A 743 -13.06 12.57 15.82
N GLN A 744 -14.13 11.84 15.52
CA GLN A 744 -15.53 12.18 15.88
C GLN A 744 -16.11 13.42 15.20
N HIS A 745 -15.40 14.06 14.28
CA HIS A 745 -15.97 15.13 13.47
C HIS A 745 -17.00 14.58 12.47
N TYR A 746 -18.14 15.26 12.34
CA TYR A 746 -19.19 14.88 11.39
C TYR A 746 -18.90 15.45 10.01
N ALA A 747 -18.42 14.60 9.10
CA ALA A 747 -18.17 14.94 7.70
C ALA A 747 -19.43 14.88 6.82
N GLY A 748 -20.42 14.07 7.22
CA GLY A 748 -21.65 13.81 6.47
C GLY A 748 -21.68 12.44 5.78
N ASN A 749 -22.87 11.98 5.40
CA ASN A 749 -23.11 10.61 4.89
C ASN A 749 -22.39 10.27 3.57
N TRP A 750 -21.68 11.22 2.96
CA TRP A 750 -20.86 11.00 1.77
C TRP A 750 -19.47 10.42 2.09
N TYR A 751 -19.01 10.52 3.35
CA TYR A 751 -17.65 10.15 3.74
C TYR A 751 -17.41 8.64 3.55
N PRO A 752 -16.30 8.17 2.94
CA PRO A 752 -16.15 6.75 2.61
C PRO A 752 -15.71 5.86 3.80
N TYR A 753 -15.11 6.42 4.85
CA TYR A 753 -14.61 5.68 6.01
C TYR A 753 -15.50 5.86 7.26
N GLN A 754 -16.82 5.74 7.09
CA GLN A 754 -17.79 5.83 8.18
C GLN A 754 -17.80 4.56 9.05
N ASP A 755 -18.44 4.64 10.23
CA ASP A 755 -18.71 3.46 11.08
C ASP A 755 -19.60 2.44 10.35
N GLU A 756 -19.09 1.23 10.16
CA GLU A 756 -19.79 0.15 9.44
C GLU A 756 -20.93 -0.45 10.21
N LYS A 757 -20.90 -0.34 11.54
CA LYS A 757 -22.04 -0.74 12.38
C LYS A 757 -23.22 0.23 12.20
N GLY A 758 -23.03 1.32 11.43
CA GLY A 758 -24.06 2.30 11.12
C GLY A 758 -24.55 3.08 12.33
N ARG A 759 -23.79 3.07 13.44
CA ARG A 759 -24.21 3.73 14.69
C ARG A 759 -24.13 5.24 14.55
N ASN A 760 -23.04 5.73 13.95
CA ASN A 760 -22.76 7.14 13.74
C ASN A 760 -22.40 7.40 12.26
N PRO A 761 -23.39 7.33 11.33
CA PRO A 761 -23.14 7.58 9.92
C PRO A 761 -22.61 8.99 9.71
N GLY A 762 -21.70 9.16 8.76
CA GLY A 762 -21.06 10.43 8.42
C GLY A 762 -20.00 10.95 9.40
N VAL A 763 -19.73 10.24 10.51
CA VAL A 763 -18.66 10.61 11.45
C VAL A 763 -17.32 9.99 11.03
N ILE A 764 -16.24 10.77 11.17
CA ILE A 764 -14.88 10.31 10.96
C ILE A 764 -14.43 9.47 12.16
N VAL A 765 -14.21 8.17 11.92
CA VAL A 765 -13.75 7.23 12.95
C VAL A 765 -12.22 7.23 13.06
N ASP A 766 -11.53 7.06 11.93
CA ASP A 766 -10.06 7.05 11.87
C ASP A 766 -9.56 8.44 11.44
N PRO A 767 -8.86 9.21 12.30
CA PRO A 767 -8.39 10.57 12.00
C PRO A 767 -7.24 10.61 10.97
N LYS A 768 -6.76 9.47 10.46
CA LYS A 768 -5.85 9.40 9.31
C LYS A 768 -6.61 9.42 7.97
N SER A 769 -7.86 8.97 7.95
CA SER A 769 -8.67 8.93 6.73
C SER A 769 -8.92 10.27 6.02
N PRO A 770 -8.94 11.44 6.70
CA PRO A 770 -9.06 12.72 6.03
C PRO A 770 -7.95 13.01 5.01
N VAL A 771 -6.77 12.41 5.17
CA VAL A 771 -5.65 12.57 4.23
C VAL A 771 -5.99 11.95 2.88
N VAL A 772 -6.38 10.67 2.85
CA VAL A 772 -6.69 9.99 1.58
C VAL A 772 -7.99 10.53 0.95
N VAL A 773 -8.97 10.92 1.77
CA VAL A 773 -10.22 11.54 1.28
C VAL A 773 -9.98 12.93 0.71
N GLY A 774 -9.11 13.72 1.34
CA GLY A 774 -8.74 15.05 0.89
C GLY A 774 -8.02 15.04 -0.44
N ALA A 775 -7.08 14.09 -0.61
CA ALA A 775 -6.40 13.86 -1.86
C ALA A 775 -7.36 13.40 -2.97
N ALA A 776 -8.39 12.61 -2.62
CA ALA A 776 -9.44 12.27 -3.56
C ALA A 776 -10.31 13.47 -3.95
N ILE A 777 -10.64 14.35 -3.01
CA ILE A 777 -11.36 15.61 -3.29
C ILE A 777 -10.54 16.49 -4.23
N GLU A 778 -9.25 16.66 -3.96
CA GLU A 778 -8.35 17.41 -4.82
C GLU A 778 -8.31 16.83 -6.23
N PHE A 779 -8.14 15.50 -6.33
CA PHE A 779 -8.09 14.81 -7.60
C PHE A 779 -9.39 15.04 -8.39
N MET A 780 -10.55 14.85 -7.75
CA MET A 780 -11.84 15.07 -8.39
C MET A 780 -12.07 16.53 -8.78
N ALA A 781 -11.63 17.49 -7.95
CA ALA A 781 -11.74 18.92 -8.26
C ALA A 781 -10.94 19.28 -9.52
N ARG A 782 -9.69 18.80 -9.63
CA ARG A 782 -8.83 19.02 -10.80
C ARG A 782 -9.38 18.42 -12.08
N HIS A 783 -10.15 17.34 -11.98
CA HIS A 783 -10.70 16.61 -13.11
C HIS A 783 -12.19 16.92 -13.38
N GLY A 784 -12.77 17.90 -12.69
CA GLY A 784 -14.18 18.28 -12.88
C GLY A 784 -15.17 17.17 -12.50
N MET A 785 -14.82 16.31 -11.56
CA MET A 785 -15.64 15.17 -11.11
C MET A 785 -16.49 15.51 -9.88
N LEU A 786 -16.24 16.63 -9.20
CA LEU A 786 -17.08 17.09 -8.11
C LEU A 786 -18.43 17.58 -8.66
N PRO A 787 -19.55 17.26 -7.99
CA PRO A 787 -20.85 17.81 -8.37
C PRO A 787 -20.84 19.33 -8.21
N GLN A 788 -21.33 20.03 -9.24
CA GLN A 788 -21.52 21.48 -9.27
C GLN A 788 -22.48 21.96 -8.19
#